data_AF-A0A351C3J1-F1
#
_entry.id   AF-A0A351C3J1-F1
#
_cell.length_a   1.000
_cell.length_b   1.000
_cell.length_c   1.000
_cell.angle_alpha   90.00
_cell.angle_beta   90.00
_cell.angle_gamma   90.00
#
_symmetry.space_group_name_H-M   'P 1'
#
loop_
_entity.id
_entity.type
_entity.pdbx_description
1 polymer ?
#
loop_
_entity_poly.entity_id
_entity_poly.type
_entity_poly.pdbx_seq_one_letter_code
_entity_poly.pdbx_strand_id
1 'polypeptide(L)'
;MATGEGKTLVATLPLYLNALAGKGVHLITVNDYLAKRDSEWMGQVFKYLGLTVGVILNDMDPNKRREMYNCDITYGTNNEFGFDYLRDNMVVDKDFLVQREHYYAIVDEVDSVLIDEARTPLIISGPVEAAKHKYDELNPRIKRLVEAQKNLVNKMTAEAETILAKENISDEDMAKAGMALLRSYHALPKHNKLQKLLSDPGNKKLLLATEAEYMRDKSKNMHIVDDELYFLIEEKSHVTDLTEKGREFLAPSQEERDFFTLPDFGSEIVSIDNNPDLSAEEKELKKDELSKNYAERSDVLHTVQQLLKAYGLYDKDVDYVVQDGKVMIVDEFTGRILSGRRYSEGLHQAIEAKENVHVEKDTQTLATITLQNYFRLYKKLAGMTGTAETEAAEFFDIYKLDVNVIPTNKECIRNDMNDFIYKTKREKYNAVIDEIVEMRNQRRPVLVGTTTVEVSETISRLLKRKNIPHEVLNAKQHAREAQIVENAGLPGAITIATNMAGRGTDIKLGPGVAEAGGLHIIGTERHESRRIDRQLRGRAGRQGDPGASKFYLSLEDELMRLFGSERIANVMQRLGIEEGEAIEHKMITNSVERAQKKVEENNFAIRKRLLEYDNVMNQQREVIYSKRRQALMGERLKDEIFEMVDKSVENTVNKYYEEGDVDGLIEEIQRTYLVRINVTPEEFQKLGESGLKELIINEAKAYYNRKEEKYGTELMGKIERFATLSIIDEKWKEHLREMDDLKEGINFRAYGQKDPLLEYKSDGFKLFVEMLDSLSDNIIKFIFKFTSQAPEEAQNVRTPTQVNPSRLRTYHESSAGMGYVGGPQEGQGQDQNVKQQPVHVGDKIGRNDPCYCGSGKKFKNCHGRQSKEAIK
;
A
#
# COMPACT_ATOMS: atom_id res chain seq x y z
N MET A 1 -10.82 -18.29 18.50
CA MET A 1 -11.44 -19.63 18.39
C MET A 1 -10.76 -20.39 17.27
N ALA A 2 -10.25 -21.60 17.53
CA ALA A 2 -9.58 -22.40 16.50
C ALA A 2 -10.49 -22.66 15.28
N THR A 3 -9.89 -22.96 14.13
CA THR A 3 -10.64 -23.23 12.90
C THR A 3 -11.45 -24.53 13.04
N GLY A 4 -12.73 -24.51 12.67
CA GLY A 4 -13.64 -25.64 12.86
C GLY A 4 -14.43 -25.63 14.18
N GLU A 5 -14.27 -24.61 15.02
CA GLU A 5 -15.06 -24.43 16.26
C GLU A 5 -16.42 -23.73 16.04
N GLY A 6 -16.85 -23.56 14.78
CA GLY A 6 -18.16 -22.97 14.48
C GLY A 6 -18.25 -21.44 14.60
N LYS A 7 -17.19 -20.71 14.20
CA LYS A 7 -17.12 -19.23 14.21
C LYS A 7 -18.38 -18.57 13.62
N THR A 8 -18.83 -19.02 12.45
CA THR A 8 -20.04 -18.53 11.78
C THR A 8 -21.30 -18.65 12.64
N LEU A 9 -21.46 -19.76 13.38
CA LEU A 9 -22.58 -19.94 14.29
C LEU A 9 -22.44 -19.07 15.55
N VAL A 10 -21.24 -18.99 16.12
CA VAL A 10 -20.98 -18.15 17.31
C VAL A 10 -21.27 -16.68 17.04
N ALA A 11 -20.97 -16.17 15.83
CA ALA A 11 -21.27 -14.80 15.44
C ALA A 11 -22.76 -14.45 15.51
N THR A 12 -23.67 -15.43 15.39
CA THR A 12 -25.11 -15.18 15.46
C THR A 12 -25.56 -14.61 16.80
N LEU A 13 -24.90 -15.00 17.89
CA LEU A 13 -25.26 -14.59 19.26
C LEU A 13 -25.08 -13.07 19.46
N PRO A 14 -23.88 -12.48 19.28
CA PRO A 14 -23.71 -11.04 19.39
C PRO A 14 -24.41 -10.28 18.26
N LEU A 15 -24.50 -10.81 17.03
CA LEU A 15 -25.24 -10.13 15.96
C LEU A 15 -26.70 -9.94 16.33
N TYR A 16 -27.38 -11.00 16.76
CA TYR A 16 -28.77 -10.93 17.21
C TYR A 16 -28.94 -9.89 18.32
N LEU A 17 -28.14 -9.99 19.39
CA LEU A 17 -28.27 -9.09 20.54
C LEU A 17 -28.10 -7.61 20.17
N ASN A 18 -27.11 -7.27 19.34
CA ASN A 18 -26.86 -5.87 18.98
C ASN A 18 -27.83 -5.39 17.89
N ALA A 19 -28.40 -6.28 17.06
CA ALA A 19 -29.41 -5.95 16.07
C ALA A 19 -30.75 -5.50 16.69
N LEU A 20 -31.08 -5.95 17.90
CA LEU A 20 -32.29 -5.55 18.62
C LEU A 20 -32.44 -4.03 18.85
N ALA A 21 -31.32 -3.28 18.79
CA ALA A 21 -31.37 -1.82 18.87
C ALA A 21 -31.98 -1.16 17.61
N GLY A 22 -32.19 -1.92 16.53
CA GLY A 22 -32.73 -1.42 15.27
C GLY A 22 -31.81 -0.42 14.56
N LYS A 23 -30.51 -0.36 14.92
CA LYS A 23 -29.52 0.56 14.36
C LYS A 23 -28.73 0.00 13.18
N GLY A 24 -28.93 -1.27 12.86
CA GLY A 24 -28.15 -2.01 11.85
C GLY A 24 -26.84 -2.56 12.43
N VAL A 25 -26.48 -3.79 12.07
CA VAL A 25 -25.20 -4.41 12.43
C VAL A 25 -24.57 -5.04 11.19
N HIS A 26 -23.25 -4.98 11.08
CA HIS A 26 -22.52 -5.47 9.92
C HIS A 26 -21.69 -6.72 10.26
N LEU A 27 -21.80 -7.77 9.45
CA LEU A 27 -20.88 -8.90 9.44
C LEU A 27 -19.99 -8.83 8.20
N ILE A 28 -18.70 -8.63 8.44
CA ILE A 28 -17.68 -8.49 7.40
C ILE A 28 -17.01 -9.84 7.18
N THR A 29 -16.91 -10.23 5.91
CA THR A 29 -16.21 -11.43 5.46
C THR A 29 -15.12 -11.07 4.44
N VAL A 30 -14.26 -12.04 4.11
CA VAL A 30 -13.10 -11.83 3.22
C VAL A 30 -13.48 -11.80 1.73
N ASN A 31 -14.67 -12.32 1.36
CA ASN A 31 -15.12 -12.34 -0.04
C ASN A 31 -16.65 -12.47 -0.16
N ASP A 32 -17.17 -12.07 -1.32
CA ASP A 32 -18.61 -12.07 -1.64
C ASP A 32 -19.25 -13.46 -1.55
N TYR A 33 -18.50 -14.52 -1.87
CA TYR A 33 -19.00 -15.89 -1.78
C TYR A 33 -19.33 -16.26 -0.33
N LEU A 34 -18.43 -15.97 0.62
CA LEU A 34 -18.65 -16.23 2.05
C LEU A 34 -19.78 -15.35 2.59
N ALA A 35 -19.81 -14.06 2.23
CA ALA A 35 -20.90 -13.16 2.61
C ALA A 35 -22.27 -13.71 2.18
N LYS A 36 -22.38 -14.11 0.91
CA LYS A 36 -23.61 -14.69 0.36
C LYS A 36 -23.98 -16.01 1.02
N ARG A 37 -23.04 -16.96 1.10
CA ARG A 37 -23.27 -18.28 1.72
C ARG A 37 -23.75 -18.13 3.17
N ASP A 38 -23.05 -17.33 3.96
CA ASP A 38 -23.32 -17.22 5.39
C ASP A 38 -24.60 -16.40 5.67
N SER A 39 -24.90 -15.39 4.85
CA SER A 39 -26.19 -14.67 4.93
C SER A 39 -27.39 -15.56 4.58
N GLU A 40 -27.27 -16.46 3.60
CA GLU A 40 -28.34 -17.39 3.24
C GLU A 40 -28.52 -18.48 4.31
N TRP A 41 -27.40 -19.01 4.84
CA TRP A 41 -27.39 -20.10 5.79
C TRP A 41 -27.78 -19.65 7.21
N MET A 42 -27.03 -18.70 7.80
CA MET A 42 -27.33 -18.18 9.15
C MET A 42 -28.51 -17.22 9.15
N GLY A 43 -28.84 -16.60 8.00
CA GLY A 43 -29.99 -15.71 7.90
C GLY A 43 -31.32 -16.37 8.22
N GLN A 44 -31.43 -17.70 8.10
CA GLN A 44 -32.64 -18.44 8.53
C GLN A 44 -32.88 -18.31 10.03
N VAL A 45 -31.81 -18.31 10.84
CA VAL A 45 -31.90 -18.17 12.30
C VAL A 45 -32.44 -16.78 12.64
N PHE A 46 -31.90 -15.74 12.02
CA PHE A 46 -32.33 -14.36 12.26
C PHE A 46 -33.76 -14.11 11.78
N LYS A 47 -34.12 -14.59 10.59
CA LYS A 47 -35.48 -14.48 10.04
C LYS A 47 -36.51 -15.20 10.92
N TYR A 48 -36.17 -16.38 11.44
CA TYR A 48 -37.01 -17.09 12.39
C TYR A 48 -37.26 -16.27 13.67
N LEU A 49 -36.25 -15.51 14.12
CA LEU A 49 -36.33 -14.61 15.27
C LEU A 49 -36.92 -13.22 14.93
N GLY A 50 -37.42 -13.02 13.70
CA GLY A 50 -38.08 -11.78 13.28
C GLY A 50 -37.16 -10.65 12.84
N LEU A 51 -35.88 -10.91 12.62
CA LEU A 51 -34.93 -9.93 12.08
C LEU A 51 -34.77 -10.03 10.57
N THR A 52 -34.53 -8.89 9.93
CA THR A 52 -34.23 -8.78 8.50
C THR A 52 -32.74 -8.94 8.23
N VAL A 53 -32.39 -9.57 7.10
CA VAL A 53 -31.00 -9.88 6.72
C VAL A 53 -30.74 -9.45 5.29
N GLY A 54 -29.77 -8.55 5.12
CA GLY A 54 -29.27 -8.06 3.84
C GLY A 54 -27.88 -8.59 3.54
N VAL A 55 -27.49 -8.55 2.26
CA VAL A 55 -26.13 -8.85 1.80
C VAL A 55 -25.71 -7.85 0.74
N ILE A 56 -24.51 -7.29 0.86
CA ILE A 56 -23.89 -6.40 -0.12
C ILE A 56 -22.95 -7.21 -0.99
N LEU A 57 -23.09 -7.07 -2.31
CA LEU A 57 -22.24 -7.68 -3.34
C LEU A 57 -21.78 -6.59 -4.30
N ASN A 58 -20.65 -6.81 -4.99
CA ASN A 58 -20.01 -5.81 -5.86
C ASN A 58 -20.96 -5.22 -6.93
N ASP A 59 -21.70 -6.06 -7.64
CA ASP A 59 -22.53 -5.65 -8.80
C ASP A 59 -23.93 -5.09 -8.45
N MET A 60 -24.13 -4.62 -7.21
CA MET A 60 -25.42 -4.08 -6.78
C MET A 60 -25.59 -2.60 -7.12
N ASP A 61 -26.77 -2.23 -7.63
CA ASP A 61 -27.16 -0.85 -7.84
C ASP A 61 -27.40 -0.11 -6.50
N PRO A 62 -27.27 1.23 -6.48
CA PRO A 62 -27.39 2.00 -5.23
C PRO A 62 -28.74 1.84 -4.50
N ASN A 63 -29.85 1.70 -5.23
CA ASN A 63 -31.15 1.52 -4.59
C ASN A 63 -31.21 0.17 -3.88
N LYS A 64 -30.70 -0.89 -4.53
CA LYS A 64 -30.61 -2.21 -3.92
C LYS A 64 -29.68 -2.22 -2.71
N ARG A 65 -28.52 -1.55 -2.78
CA ARG A 65 -27.61 -1.41 -1.63
C ARG A 65 -28.31 -0.77 -0.44
N ARG A 66 -29.07 0.31 -0.66
CA ARG A 66 -29.86 0.95 0.41
C ARG A 66 -30.88 -0.01 1.04
N GLU A 67 -31.59 -0.80 0.24
CA GLU A 67 -32.50 -1.83 0.78
C GLU A 67 -31.75 -2.82 1.68
N MET A 68 -30.56 -3.26 1.27
CA MET A 68 -29.75 -4.21 2.03
C MET A 68 -29.21 -3.60 3.32
N TYR A 69 -28.72 -2.35 3.30
CA TYR A 69 -28.28 -1.64 4.50
C TYR A 69 -29.41 -1.33 5.48
N ASN A 70 -30.64 -1.18 4.99
CA ASN A 70 -31.82 -0.97 5.83
C ASN A 70 -32.29 -2.23 6.59
N CYS A 71 -31.68 -3.39 6.33
CA CYS A 71 -31.90 -4.57 7.15
C CYS A 71 -31.32 -4.41 8.57
N ASP A 72 -31.77 -5.24 9.50
CA ASP A 72 -31.24 -5.28 10.87
C ASP A 72 -29.80 -5.79 10.90
N ILE A 73 -29.48 -6.76 10.03
CA ILE A 73 -28.17 -7.38 9.88
C ILE A 73 -27.76 -7.34 8.41
N THR A 74 -26.55 -6.85 8.13
CA THR A 74 -26.00 -6.74 6.76
C THR A 74 -24.69 -7.49 6.64
N TYR A 75 -24.63 -8.43 5.71
CA TYR A 75 -23.42 -9.16 5.35
C TYR A 75 -22.70 -8.45 4.19
N GLY A 76 -21.38 -8.53 4.13
CA GLY A 76 -20.62 -8.00 3.01
C GLY A 76 -19.12 -8.20 3.17
N THR A 77 -18.35 -7.59 2.28
CA THR A 77 -16.88 -7.57 2.37
C THR A 77 -16.38 -6.21 2.87
N ASN A 78 -15.18 -6.21 3.43
CA ASN A 78 -14.49 -5.02 3.90
C ASN A 78 -14.37 -3.96 2.79
N ASN A 79 -14.05 -4.39 1.57
CA ASN A 79 -13.94 -3.50 0.42
C ASN A 79 -15.28 -2.85 0.06
N GLU A 80 -16.37 -3.63 -0.01
CA GLU A 80 -17.69 -3.08 -0.36
C GLU A 80 -18.18 -2.08 0.68
N PHE A 81 -18.07 -2.42 1.97
CA PHE A 81 -18.44 -1.52 3.06
C PHE A 81 -17.61 -0.22 3.06
N GLY A 82 -16.30 -0.31 2.81
CA GLY A 82 -15.44 0.86 2.76
C GLY A 82 -15.66 1.73 1.52
N PHE A 83 -15.88 1.14 0.35
CA PHE A 83 -16.20 1.91 -0.86
C PHE A 83 -17.59 2.55 -0.81
N ASP A 84 -18.59 1.89 -0.23
CA ASP A 84 -19.89 2.51 0.00
C ASP A 84 -19.79 3.70 0.95
N TYR A 85 -18.93 3.62 1.97
CA TYR A 85 -18.63 4.76 2.82
C TYR A 85 -18.01 5.92 2.04
N LEU A 86 -17.02 5.65 1.18
CA LEU A 86 -16.41 6.69 0.34
C LEU A 86 -17.43 7.30 -0.63
N ARG A 87 -18.26 6.49 -1.28
CA ARG A 87 -19.34 6.94 -2.19
C ARG A 87 -20.36 7.81 -1.46
N ASP A 88 -20.77 7.42 -0.26
CA ASP A 88 -21.70 8.20 0.57
C ASP A 88 -21.12 9.57 0.97
N ASN A 89 -19.80 9.68 1.11
CA ASN A 89 -19.15 10.99 1.34
C ASN A 89 -18.93 11.81 0.06
N MET A 90 -19.41 11.34 -1.10
CA MET A 90 -19.37 12.05 -2.38
C MET A 90 -20.77 12.36 -2.93
N VAL A 91 -21.86 11.94 -2.27
CA VAL A 91 -23.21 12.25 -2.75
C VAL A 91 -23.56 13.72 -2.51
N VAL A 92 -24.35 14.28 -3.42
CA VAL A 92 -24.83 15.68 -3.37
C VAL A 92 -26.23 15.82 -2.77
N ASP A 93 -26.96 14.71 -2.71
CA ASP A 93 -28.31 14.66 -2.17
C ASP A 93 -28.41 13.45 -1.22
N LYS A 94 -29.00 13.70 -0.05
CA LYS A 94 -29.17 12.73 1.04
C LYS A 94 -29.94 11.49 0.58
N ASP A 95 -30.82 11.64 -0.41
CA ASP A 95 -31.62 10.54 -0.96
C ASP A 95 -30.78 9.57 -1.79
N PHE A 96 -29.49 9.83 -1.99
CA PHE A 96 -28.53 8.89 -2.60
C PHE A 96 -27.64 8.15 -1.59
N LEU A 97 -27.70 8.48 -0.30
CA LEU A 97 -26.96 7.74 0.73
C LEU A 97 -27.45 6.28 0.77
N VAL A 98 -26.51 5.33 0.90
CA VAL A 98 -26.83 3.90 1.02
C VAL A 98 -26.58 3.37 2.43
N GLN A 99 -25.56 3.85 3.13
CA GLN A 99 -25.21 3.36 4.47
C GLN A 99 -26.00 4.09 5.57
N ARG A 100 -26.11 3.39 6.69
CA ARG A 100 -26.63 3.90 7.96
C ARG A 100 -25.48 4.30 8.89
N GLU A 101 -25.80 4.68 10.12
CA GLU A 101 -24.80 4.91 11.19
C GLU A 101 -23.95 3.65 11.41
N HIS A 102 -22.62 3.81 11.54
CA HIS A 102 -21.69 2.71 11.86
C HIS A 102 -21.82 2.27 13.32
N TYR A 103 -22.81 1.41 13.60
CA TYR A 103 -23.17 1.04 14.97
C TYR A 103 -22.34 -0.14 15.54
N TYR A 104 -22.42 -1.32 14.92
CA TYR A 104 -21.68 -2.50 15.37
C TYR A 104 -21.18 -3.32 14.18
N ALA A 105 -19.90 -3.71 14.21
CA ALA A 105 -19.29 -4.59 13.23
C ALA A 105 -18.68 -5.82 13.90
N ILE A 106 -18.86 -6.97 13.26
CA ILE A 106 -18.05 -8.17 13.49
C ILE A 106 -17.24 -8.44 12.24
N VAL A 107 -15.92 -8.55 12.38
CA VAL A 107 -15.02 -8.92 11.31
C VAL A 107 -14.66 -10.41 11.44
N ASP A 108 -15.13 -11.23 10.49
CA ASP A 108 -14.63 -12.60 10.37
C ASP A 108 -13.23 -12.60 9.77
N GLU A 109 -12.39 -13.52 10.24
CA GLU A 109 -10.97 -13.58 9.87
C GLU A 109 -10.27 -12.23 10.09
N VAL A 110 -10.53 -11.64 11.26
CA VAL A 110 -10.12 -10.27 11.65
C VAL A 110 -8.62 -10.01 11.49
N ASP A 111 -7.79 -11.03 11.64
CA ASP A 111 -6.34 -10.91 11.46
C ASP A 111 -5.94 -10.63 10.02
N SER A 112 -6.69 -11.10 9.03
CA SER A 112 -6.36 -10.73 7.66
C SER A 112 -6.95 -9.39 7.23
N VAL A 113 -8.16 -9.07 7.68
CA VAL A 113 -8.75 -7.78 7.34
C VAL A 113 -8.05 -6.62 8.05
N LEU A 114 -7.77 -6.76 9.35
CA LEU A 114 -7.27 -5.65 10.20
C LEU A 114 -5.75 -5.62 10.37
N ILE A 115 -5.01 -6.63 9.88
CA ILE A 115 -3.53 -6.64 9.90
C ILE A 115 -2.96 -6.76 8.49
N ASP A 116 -3.37 -7.76 7.70
CA ASP A 116 -2.81 -7.98 6.36
C ASP A 116 -3.25 -6.90 5.36
N GLU A 117 -4.56 -6.67 5.28
CA GLU A 117 -5.17 -5.72 4.34
C GLU A 117 -5.29 -4.31 4.93
N ALA A 118 -5.08 -4.16 6.23
CA ALA A 118 -5.31 -2.93 6.98
C ALA A 118 -4.67 -1.69 6.36
N ARG A 119 -3.47 -1.87 5.80
CA ARG A 119 -2.65 -0.77 5.26
C ARG A 119 -3.06 -0.32 3.87
N THR A 120 -3.77 -1.16 3.11
CA THR A 120 -4.17 -0.74 1.78
C THR A 120 -5.26 0.31 1.90
N PRO A 121 -5.03 1.54 1.41
CA PRO A 121 -6.10 2.50 1.29
C PRO A 121 -7.10 2.03 0.22
N LEU A 122 -8.37 2.19 0.54
CA LEU A 122 -9.44 2.23 -0.45
C LEU A 122 -9.44 3.61 -1.07
N ILE A 123 -9.32 3.69 -2.39
CA ILE A 123 -9.21 4.97 -3.11
C ILE A 123 -10.30 5.02 -4.18
N ILE A 124 -11.01 6.14 -4.28
CA ILE A 124 -11.85 6.49 -5.43
C ILE A 124 -11.12 7.58 -6.19
N SER A 125 -10.85 7.35 -7.48
CA SER A 125 -10.26 8.37 -8.35
C SER A 125 -11.19 8.68 -9.53
N GLY A 126 -11.15 9.94 -9.97
CA GLY A 126 -11.92 10.45 -11.10
C GLY A 126 -11.01 11.00 -12.19
N PRO A 127 -11.47 11.03 -13.45
CA PRO A 127 -10.67 11.53 -14.56
C PRO A 127 -10.38 13.03 -14.39
N VAL A 128 -9.14 13.43 -14.67
CA VAL A 128 -8.74 14.83 -14.78
C VAL A 128 -9.14 15.36 -16.16
N GLU A 129 -9.70 16.56 -16.22
CA GLU A 129 -9.91 17.28 -17.49
C GLU A 129 -8.59 17.83 -18.04
N ALA A 130 -7.62 16.95 -18.33
CA ALA A 130 -6.36 17.35 -18.93
C ALA A 130 -6.45 17.38 -20.47
N ALA A 131 -5.61 18.23 -21.07
CA ALA A 131 -5.27 18.25 -22.49
C ALA A 131 -4.71 16.88 -22.94
N LYS A 132 -4.72 16.61 -24.25
CA LYS A 132 -4.27 15.34 -24.85
C LYS A 132 -2.98 14.82 -24.20
N HIS A 133 -2.97 13.53 -23.88
CA HIS A 133 -1.83 12.85 -23.28
C HIS A 133 -0.58 12.88 -24.15
N LYS A 134 0.59 13.11 -23.55
CA LYS A 134 1.89 13.08 -24.24
C LYS A 134 2.36 11.66 -24.61
N TYR A 135 1.72 10.62 -24.04
CA TYR A 135 2.02 9.21 -24.33
C TYR A 135 1.91 8.87 -25.83
N ASP A 136 0.88 9.39 -26.52
CA ASP A 136 0.66 9.12 -27.94
C ASP A 136 1.79 9.69 -28.82
N GLU A 137 2.36 10.83 -28.42
CA GLU A 137 3.45 11.50 -29.14
C GLU A 137 4.82 10.86 -28.84
N LEU A 138 5.08 10.53 -27.57
CA LEU A 138 6.40 10.06 -27.12
C LEU A 138 6.62 8.56 -27.33
N ASN A 139 5.57 7.73 -27.23
CA ASN A 139 5.69 6.27 -27.32
C ASN A 139 6.38 5.79 -28.63
N PRO A 140 6.09 6.33 -29.83
CA PRO A 140 6.81 5.94 -31.05
C PRO A 140 8.32 6.27 -31.03
N ARG A 141 8.73 7.33 -30.32
CA ARG A 141 10.16 7.67 -30.15
C ARG A 141 10.82 6.72 -29.15
N ILE A 142 10.18 6.49 -28.02
CA ILE A 142 10.69 5.58 -26.97
C ILE A 142 10.77 4.14 -27.46
N LYS A 143 9.79 3.65 -28.23
CA LYS A 143 9.83 2.32 -28.83
C LYS A 143 11.08 2.10 -29.68
N ARG A 144 11.47 3.09 -30.50
CA ARG A 144 12.70 3.04 -31.31
C ARG A 144 13.97 3.02 -30.45
N LEU A 145 13.98 3.80 -29.36
CA LEU A 145 15.08 3.80 -28.38
C LEU A 145 15.24 2.42 -27.71
N VAL A 146 14.12 1.82 -27.27
CA VAL A 146 14.10 0.48 -26.67
C VAL A 146 14.56 -0.59 -27.66
N GLU A 147 14.16 -0.51 -28.93
CA GLU A 147 14.64 -1.41 -29.99
C GLU A 147 16.16 -1.27 -30.21
N ALA A 148 16.68 -0.04 -30.22
CA ALA A 148 18.12 0.22 -30.31
C ALA A 148 18.88 -0.38 -29.11
N GLN A 149 18.36 -0.22 -27.89
CA GLN A 149 18.92 -0.82 -26.68
C GLN A 149 18.87 -2.36 -26.72
N LYS A 150 17.74 -2.96 -27.15
CA LYS A 150 17.62 -4.43 -27.33
C LYS A 150 18.65 -4.97 -28.30
N ASN A 151 18.91 -4.25 -29.39
CA ASN A 151 19.95 -4.65 -30.35
C ASN A 151 21.35 -4.58 -29.74
N LEU A 152 21.62 -3.58 -28.90
CA LEU A 152 22.89 -3.46 -28.18
C LEU A 152 23.08 -4.62 -27.18
N VAL A 153 22.05 -4.92 -26.38
CA VAL A 153 22.06 -6.05 -25.42
C VAL A 153 22.24 -7.40 -26.13
N ASN A 154 21.60 -7.60 -27.29
CA ASN A 154 21.79 -8.82 -28.08
C ASN A 154 23.24 -9.00 -28.56
N LYS A 155 23.95 -7.92 -28.88
CA LYS A 155 25.36 -7.97 -29.25
C LYS A 155 26.24 -8.31 -28.05
N MET A 156 26.05 -7.61 -26.93
CA MET A 156 26.83 -7.81 -25.71
C MET A 156 26.63 -9.22 -25.11
N THR A 157 25.40 -9.72 -25.08
CA THR A 157 25.11 -11.09 -24.61
C THR A 157 25.71 -12.16 -25.52
N ALA A 158 25.69 -11.97 -26.84
CA ALA A 158 26.33 -12.91 -27.78
C ALA A 158 27.86 -12.89 -27.67
N GLU A 159 28.46 -11.72 -27.42
CA GLU A 159 29.89 -11.58 -27.16
C GLU A 159 30.29 -12.30 -25.86
N ALA A 160 29.53 -12.07 -24.77
CA ALA A 160 29.74 -12.75 -23.50
C ALA A 160 29.62 -14.28 -23.66
N GLU A 161 28.58 -14.77 -24.33
CA GLU A 161 28.39 -16.21 -24.60
C GLU A 161 29.56 -16.81 -25.39
N THR A 162 30.06 -16.10 -26.40
CA THR A 162 31.20 -16.56 -27.23
C THR A 162 32.49 -16.64 -26.42
N ILE A 163 32.74 -15.66 -25.54
CA ILE A 163 33.93 -15.64 -24.69
C ILE A 163 33.86 -16.74 -23.63
N LEU A 164 32.71 -16.89 -22.97
CA LEU A 164 32.51 -17.85 -21.89
C LEU A 164 32.47 -19.31 -22.38
N ALA A 165 32.27 -19.54 -23.68
CA ALA A 165 32.33 -20.86 -24.30
C ALA A 165 33.76 -21.34 -24.62
N LYS A 166 34.80 -20.51 -24.47
CA LYS A 166 36.20 -20.91 -24.74
C LYS A 166 36.74 -21.81 -23.61
N GLU A 167 37.46 -22.87 -23.96
CA GLU A 167 38.06 -23.79 -22.96
C GLU A 167 39.21 -23.17 -22.15
N ASN A 168 39.93 -22.18 -22.72
CA ASN A 168 40.99 -21.41 -22.05
C ASN A 168 40.69 -19.91 -22.19
N ILE A 169 40.15 -19.31 -21.13
CA ILE A 169 39.78 -17.90 -21.08
C ILE A 169 40.93 -17.12 -20.43
N SER A 170 41.42 -16.06 -21.10
CA SER A 170 42.40 -15.14 -20.50
C SER A 170 41.74 -14.21 -19.48
N ASP A 171 42.49 -13.67 -18.53
CA ASP A 171 41.97 -12.72 -17.54
C ASP A 171 41.33 -11.48 -18.21
N GLU A 172 41.88 -11.05 -19.36
CA GLU A 172 41.34 -9.92 -20.14
C GLU A 172 39.99 -10.27 -20.81
N ASP A 173 39.87 -11.48 -21.37
CA ASP A 173 38.61 -11.96 -21.95
C ASP A 173 37.54 -12.15 -20.86
N MET A 174 37.93 -12.64 -19.67
CA MET A 174 37.04 -12.80 -18.53
C MET A 174 36.51 -11.44 -18.03
N ALA A 175 37.36 -10.41 -17.97
CA ALA A 175 36.95 -9.05 -17.64
C ALA A 175 35.98 -8.46 -18.68
N LYS A 176 36.22 -8.69 -19.98
CA LYS A 176 35.31 -8.27 -21.07
C LYS A 176 33.95 -8.96 -20.99
N ALA A 177 33.93 -10.27 -20.70
CA ALA A 177 32.69 -11.00 -20.50
C ALA A 177 31.91 -10.48 -19.28
N GLY A 178 32.60 -10.20 -18.16
CA GLY A 178 32.00 -9.59 -16.97
C GLY A 178 31.39 -8.21 -17.25
N MET A 179 32.11 -7.36 -17.96
CA MET A 179 31.62 -6.03 -18.41
C MET A 179 30.39 -6.14 -19.31
N ALA A 180 30.41 -7.04 -20.29
CA ALA A 180 29.29 -7.25 -21.20
C ALA A 180 28.04 -7.78 -20.46
N LEU A 181 28.22 -8.65 -19.46
CA LEU A 181 27.13 -9.10 -18.58
C LEU A 181 26.58 -7.94 -17.73
N LEU A 182 27.45 -7.14 -17.12
CA LEU A 182 27.06 -6.00 -16.28
C LEU A 182 26.29 -4.93 -17.08
N ARG A 183 26.81 -4.53 -18.24
CA ARG A 183 26.12 -3.60 -19.15
C ARG A 183 24.79 -4.15 -19.63
N SER A 184 24.72 -5.44 -19.96
CA SER A 184 23.46 -6.08 -20.37
C SER A 184 22.44 -6.08 -19.23
N TYR A 185 22.90 -6.25 -17.98
CA TYR A 185 22.07 -6.25 -16.78
C TYR A 185 21.54 -4.86 -16.45
N HIS A 186 22.37 -3.81 -16.47
CA HIS A 186 21.93 -2.41 -16.29
C HIS A 186 21.03 -1.93 -17.44
N ALA A 187 21.20 -2.48 -18.64
CA ALA A 187 20.41 -2.11 -19.81
C ALA A 187 18.98 -2.69 -19.78
N LEU A 188 18.88 -4.02 -19.69
CA LEU A 188 17.62 -4.77 -19.76
C LEU A 188 17.74 -6.05 -18.92
N PRO A 189 17.50 -5.97 -17.59
CA PRO A 189 17.75 -7.09 -16.68
C PRO A 189 16.87 -8.32 -17.00
N LYS A 190 15.63 -8.11 -17.45
CA LYS A 190 14.69 -9.17 -17.84
C LYS A 190 14.94 -9.78 -19.24
N HIS A 191 16.01 -9.41 -19.94
CA HIS A 191 16.23 -9.90 -21.32
C HIS A 191 16.50 -11.42 -21.37
N ASN A 192 15.72 -12.16 -22.17
CA ASN A 192 15.74 -13.64 -22.23
C ASN A 192 17.13 -14.27 -22.39
N LYS A 193 17.98 -13.74 -23.28
CA LYS A 193 19.34 -14.28 -23.47
C LYS A 193 20.23 -14.07 -22.26
N LEU A 194 20.10 -12.90 -21.61
CA LEU A 194 20.85 -12.59 -20.40
C LEU A 194 20.41 -13.51 -19.26
N GLN A 195 19.10 -13.66 -19.04
CA GLN A 195 18.55 -14.55 -18.02
C GLN A 195 19.01 -16.00 -18.22
N LYS A 196 19.08 -16.47 -19.47
CA LYS A 196 19.63 -17.79 -19.79
C LYS A 196 21.11 -17.90 -19.40
N LEU A 197 21.94 -16.90 -19.70
CA LEU A 197 23.36 -16.89 -19.30
C LEU A 197 23.54 -16.83 -17.77
N LEU A 198 22.73 -16.04 -17.07
CA LEU A 198 22.78 -15.88 -15.61
C LEU A 198 22.16 -17.05 -14.84
N SER A 199 21.50 -17.99 -15.53
CA SER A 199 21.06 -19.25 -14.92
C SER A 199 22.24 -20.14 -14.50
N ASP A 200 23.43 -19.92 -15.09
CA ASP A 200 24.68 -20.50 -14.63
C ASP A 200 25.21 -19.73 -13.40
N PRO A 201 25.39 -20.40 -12.24
CA PRO A 201 25.95 -19.78 -11.03
C PRO A 201 27.32 -19.13 -11.24
N GLY A 202 28.15 -19.65 -12.14
CA GLY A 202 29.47 -19.10 -12.47
C GLY A 202 29.37 -17.72 -13.11
N ASN A 203 28.48 -17.56 -14.09
CA ASN A 203 28.23 -16.28 -14.77
C ASN A 203 27.62 -15.25 -13.83
N LYS A 204 26.71 -15.69 -12.95
CA LYS A 204 26.12 -14.81 -11.93
C LYS A 204 27.17 -14.32 -10.93
N LYS A 205 28.12 -15.17 -10.54
CA LYS A 205 29.23 -14.78 -9.67
C LYS A 205 30.17 -13.79 -10.37
N LEU A 206 30.43 -13.99 -11.67
CA LEU A 206 31.24 -13.07 -12.47
C LEU A 206 30.58 -11.68 -12.55
N LEU A 207 29.28 -11.61 -12.85
CA LEU A 207 28.50 -10.37 -12.85
C LEU A 207 28.67 -9.60 -11.52
N LEU A 208 28.40 -10.27 -10.39
CA LEU A 208 28.48 -9.65 -9.06
C LEU A 208 29.91 -9.22 -8.69
N ALA A 209 30.92 -9.98 -9.13
CA ALA A 209 32.32 -9.62 -8.91
C ALA A 209 32.72 -8.37 -9.71
N THR A 210 32.29 -8.29 -10.99
CA THR A 210 32.50 -7.10 -11.81
C THR A 210 31.74 -5.89 -11.24
N GLU A 211 30.48 -6.04 -10.85
CA GLU A 211 29.71 -4.97 -10.21
C GLU A 211 30.42 -4.42 -8.96
N ALA A 212 30.91 -5.30 -8.09
CA ALA A 212 31.64 -4.92 -6.88
C ALA A 212 32.95 -4.17 -7.17
N GLU A 213 33.62 -4.48 -8.29
CA GLU A 213 34.83 -3.76 -8.72
C GLU A 213 34.52 -2.31 -9.08
N TYR A 214 33.46 -2.07 -9.86
CA TYR A 214 33.06 -0.72 -10.28
C TYR A 214 32.38 0.10 -9.17
N MET A 215 31.89 -0.56 -8.11
CA MET A 215 31.33 0.07 -6.90
C MET A 215 32.40 0.48 -5.86
N ARG A 216 33.61 -0.10 -5.89
CA ARG A 216 34.61 -0.05 -4.81
C ARG A 216 35.07 1.37 -4.41
N ASP A 217 34.98 2.34 -5.32
CA ASP A 217 35.36 3.75 -5.11
C ASP A 217 34.15 4.70 -5.22
N LYS A 218 33.08 4.41 -4.47
CA LYS A 218 31.81 5.18 -4.51
C LYS A 218 31.25 5.32 -5.94
N SER A 219 31.32 4.24 -6.71
CA SER A 219 30.81 4.20 -8.10
C SER A 219 31.45 5.23 -9.05
N LYS A 220 32.64 5.76 -8.74
CA LYS A 220 33.34 6.76 -9.58
C LYS A 220 33.53 6.30 -11.02
N ASN A 221 33.75 5.00 -11.23
CA ASN A 221 33.99 4.41 -12.55
C ASN A 221 32.71 3.86 -13.20
N MET A 222 31.53 4.04 -12.61
CA MET A 222 30.29 3.48 -13.12
C MET A 222 29.88 4.07 -14.47
N HIS A 223 30.23 5.33 -14.73
CA HIS A 223 30.05 5.98 -16.04
C HIS A 223 30.67 5.19 -17.21
N ILE A 224 31.77 4.44 -16.97
CA ILE A 224 32.40 3.56 -17.99
C ILE A 224 31.46 2.43 -18.42
N VAL A 225 30.61 1.96 -17.49
CA VAL A 225 29.61 0.92 -17.76
C VAL A 225 28.40 1.56 -18.44
N ASP A 226 27.90 2.64 -17.86
CA ASP A 226 26.57 3.18 -18.13
C ASP A 226 26.51 4.10 -19.37
N ASP A 227 27.55 4.87 -19.66
CA ASP A 227 27.54 5.87 -20.76
C ASP A 227 27.38 5.24 -22.15
N GLU A 228 27.71 3.96 -22.29
CA GLU A 228 27.51 3.22 -23.55
C GLU A 228 26.06 2.81 -23.82
N LEU A 229 25.22 2.86 -22.79
CA LEU A 229 23.81 2.49 -22.86
C LEU A 229 22.95 3.67 -23.31
N TYR A 230 21.78 3.40 -23.89
CA TYR A 230 20.80 4.46 -24.21
C TYR A 230 19.97 4.86 -22.98
N PHE A 231 19.72 3.93 -22.07
CA PHE A 231 19.06 4.16 -20.79
C PHE A 231 19.48 3.07 -19.80
N LEU A 232 19.26 3.34 -18.53
CA LEU A 232 19.55 2.48 -17.39
C LEU A 232 18.25 2.01 -16.76
N ILE A 233 18.24 0.77 -16.29
CA ILE A 233 17.15 0.18 -15.52
C ILE A 233 17.73 -0.48 -14.29
N GLU A 234 17.34 0.01 -13.13
CA GLU A 234 17.65 -0.63 -11.87
C GLU A 234 16.43 -1.44 -11.39
N GLU A 235 16.54 -2.77 -11.47
CA GLU A 235 15.41 -3.67 -11.21
C GLU A 235 14.87 -3.57 -9.78
N LYS A 236 15.73 -3.35 -8.78
CA LYS A 236 15.34 -3.35 -7.35
C LYS A 236 14.65 -2.06 -6.92
N SER A 237 15.13 -0.92 -7.41
CA SER A 237 14.59 0.40 -7.08
C SER A 237 13.47 0.82 -8.06
N HIS A 238 13.31 0.08 -9.17
CA HIS A 238 12.40 0.42 -10.27
C HIS A 238 12.66 1.81 -10.86
N VAL A 239 13.90 2.30 -10.76
CA VAL A 239 14.35 3.58 -11.32
C VAL A 239 14.85 3.36 -12.74
N THR A 240 14.50 4.29 -13.62
CA THR A 240 14.99 4.32 -14.99
C THR A 240 15.56 5.68 -15.30
N ASP A 241 16.77 5.72 -15.85
CA ASP A 241 17.45 6.96 -16.20
C ASP A 241 17.86 6.97 -17.67
N LEU A 242 17.69 8.13 -18.29
CA LEU A 242 18.08 8.36 -19.67
C LEU A 242 19.52 8.86 -19.71
N THR A 243 20.39 8.16 -20.43
CA THR A 243 21.80 8.57 -20.57
C THR A 243 21.92 9.74 -21.56
N GLU A 244 23.11 10.35 -21.64
CA GLU A 244 23.38 11.35 -22.68
C GLU A 244 23.16 10.77 -24.08
N LYS A 245 23.68 9.56 -24.35
CA LYS A 245 23.47 8.83 -25.61
C LYS A 245 21.98 8.59 -25.91
N GLY A 246 21.17 8.32 -24.89
CA GLY A 246 19.71 8.23 -25.02
C GLY A 246 19.05 9.54 -25.40
N ARG A 247 19.46 10.64 -24.76
CA ARG A 247 18.97 11.99 -25.07
C ARG A 247 19.30 12.38 -26.50
N GLU A 248 20.53 12.15 -26.96
CA GLU A 248 20.92 12.44 -28.34
C GLU A 248 20.12 11.65 -29.37
N PHE A 249 19.76 10.41 -29.04
CA PHE A 249 18.93 9.57 -29.90
C PHE A 249 17.48 10.07 -30.00
N LEU A 250 16.92 10.58 -28.90
CA LEU A 250 15.54 11.09 -28.85
C LEU A 250 15.40 12.50 -29.43
N ALA A 251 16.44 13.32 -29.32
CA ALA A 251 16.48 14.73 -29.69
C ALA A 251 17.75 15.05 -30.51
N PRO A 252 17.68 14.98 -31.85
CA PRO A 252 18.83 15.25 -32.71
C PRO A 252 19.22 16.74 -32.79
N SER A 253 18.32 17.68 -32.45
CA SER A 253 18.60 19.13 -32.42
C SER A 253 18.86 19.64 -31.00
N GLN A 254 19.65 20.72 -30.87
CA GLN A 254 20.01 21.32 -29.58
C GLN A 254 18.76 21.81 -28.80
N GLU A 255 17.79 22.43 -29.49
CA GLU A 255 16.54 22.94 -28.89
C GLU A 255 15.64 21.82 -28.35
N GLU A 256 15.65 20.64 -28.97
CA GLU A 256 14.90 19.48 -28.48
C GLU A 256 15.62 18.79 -27.31
N ARG A 257 16.95 18.88 -27.21
CA ARG A 257 17.72 18.30 -26.10
C ARG A 257 17.43 19.01 -24.79
N ASP A 258 17.25 20.33 -24.83
CA ASP A 258 16.90 21.15 -23.66
C ASP A 258 15.49 20.80 -23.12
N PHE A 259 14.65 20.15 -23.92
CA PHE A 259 13.35 19.65 -23.49
C PHE A 259 13.44 18.40 -22.59
N PHE A 260 14.57 17.68 -22.63
CA PHE A 260 14.88 16.52 -21.79
C PHE A 260 15.89 16.84 -20.68
N THR A 261 16.08 18.11 -20.36
CA THR A 261 16.89 18.56 -19.23
C THR A 261 16.06 19.45 -18.33
N LEU A 262 16.15 19.20 -17.02
CA LEU A 262 15.58 20.09 -16.00
C LEU A 262 16.61 21.19 -15.69
N PRO A 263 16.32 22.46 -15.96
CA PRO A 263 17.17 23.55 -15.53
C PRO A 263 17.17 23.66 -14.00
N ASP A 264 18.24 24.23 -13.44
CA ASP A 264 18.30 24.57 -12.01
C ASP A 264 17.38 25.77 -11.75
N PHE A 265 16.14 25.46 -11.38
CA PHE A 265 15.06 26.40 -11.10
C PHE A 265 15.48 27.46 -10.07
N GLY A 266 16.27 27.10 -9.06
CA GLY A 266 16.75 28.02 -8.05
C GLY A 266 17.73 29.04 -8.61
N SER A 267 18.68 28.58 -9.43
CA SER A 267 19.67 29.47 -10.07
C SER A 267 19.04 30.45 -11.05
N GLU A 268 18.04 30.00 -11.82
CA GLU A 268 17.34 30.84 -12.79
C GLU A 268 16.42 31.87 -12.12
N ILE A 269 15.70 31.49 -11.06
CA ILE A 269 14.92 32.46 -10.26
C ILE A 269 15.82 33.55 -9.69
N VAL A 270 16.96 33.17 -9.12
CA VAL A 270 17.92 34.13 -8.56
C VAL A 270 18.46 35.07 -9.65
N SER A 271 18.65 34.56 -10.86
CA SER A 271 19.06 35.38 -12.01
C SER A 271 17.96 36.37 -12.44
N ILE A 272 16.68 35.97 -12.38
CA ILE A 272 15.53 36.82 -12.72
C ILE A 272 15.34 37.90 -11.65
N ASP A 273 15.47 37.53 -10.38
CA ASP A 273 15.33 38.45 -9.24
C ASP A 273 16.43 39.52 -9.21
N ASN A 274 17.67 39.13 -9.54
CA ASN A 274 18.81 40.03 -9.53
C ASN A 274 19.00 40.82 -10.84
N ASN A 275 18.14 40.64 -11.84
CA ASN A 275 18.23 41.38 -13.08
C ASN A 275 17.73 42.84 -12.87
N PRO A 276 18.59 43.87 -13.05
CA PRO A 276 18.22 45.27 -12.86
C PRO A 276 17.41 45.84 -14.04
N ASP A 277 17.39 45.16 -15.18
CA ASP A 277 16.72 45.62 -16.41
C ASP A 277 15.24 45.20 -16.50
N LEU A 278 14.71 44.52 -15.47
CA LEU A 278 13.31 44.03 -15.43
C LEU A 278 12.52 44.73 -14.33
N SER A 279 11.31 45.19 -14.67
CA SER A 279 10.33 45.67 -13.69
C SER A 279 9.78 44.54 -12.80
N ALA A 280 9.10 44.87 -11.71
CA ALA A 280 8.52 43.88 -10.80
C ALA A 280 7.49 42.97 -11.50
N GLU A 281 6.62 43.54 -12.35
CA GLU A 281 5.65 42.77 -13.15
C GLU A 281 6.35 41.87 -14.20
N GLU A 282 7.42 42.34 -14.86
CA GLU A 282 8.16 41.53 -15.83
C GLU A 282 8.95 40.38 -15.16
N LYS A 283 9.39 40.56 -13.91
CA LYS A 283 10.01 39.48 -13.12
C LYS A 283 9.00 38.41 -12.78
N GLU A 284 7.79 38.79 -12.38
CA GLU A 284 6.72 37.86 -12.04
C GLU A 284 6.26 37.07 -13.28
N LEU A 285 6.05 37.74 -14.41
CA LEU A 285 5.73 37.07 -15.68
C LEU A 285 6.81 36.08 -16.14
N LYS A 286 8.10 36.42 -15.99
CA LYS A 286 9.19 35.49 -16.32
C LYS A 286 9.29 34.31 -15.34
N LYS A 287 8.97 34.52 -14.06
CA LYS A 287 8.90 33.43 -13.08
C LYS A 287 7.73 32.48 -13.40
N ASP A 288 6.59 33.02 -13.81
CA ASP A 288 5.44 32.23 -14.25
C ASP A 288 5.78 31.43 -15.52
N GLU A 289 6.43 32.05 -16.50
CA GLU A 289 6.87 31.39 -17.72
C GLU A 289 7.91 30.29 -17.44
N LEU A 290 8.89 30.57 -16.57
CA LEU A 290 9.87 29.59 -16.11
C LEU A 290 9.19 28.41 -15.39
N SER A 291 8.25 28.69 -14.49
CA SER A 291 7.51 27.67 -13.75
C SER A 291 6.69 26.78 -14.69
N LYS A 292 6.06 27.39 -15.70
CA LYS A 292 5.31 26.66 -16.73
C LYS A 292 6.22 25.77 -17.58
N ASN A 293 7.35 26.30 -18.06
CA ASN A 293 8.33 25.54 -18.84
C ASN A 293 8.94 24.39 -18.03
N TYR A 294 9.23 24.63 -16.75
CA TYR A 294 9.72 23.61 -15.82
C TYR A 294 8.68 22.50 -15.63
N ALA A 295 7.40 22.85 -15.41
CA ALA A 295 6.31 21.89 -15.27
C ALA A 295 6.13 21.06 -16.56
N GLU A 296 6.18 21.69 -17.74
CA GLU A 296 6.03 20.98 -19.02
C GLU A 296 7.17 20.00 -19.30
N ARG A 297 8.43 20.36 -18.97
CA ARG A 297 9.61 19.49 -19.13
C ARG A 297 9.63 18.36 -18.11
N SER A 298 9.27 18.65 -16.85
CA SER A 298 9.15 17.64 -15.79
C SER A 298 8.15 16.55 -16.18
N ASP A 299 6.98 16.95 -16.68
CA ASP A 299 5.94 16.04 -17.15
C ASP A 299 6.40 15.14 -18.34
N VAL A 300 7.21 15.70 -19.25
CA VAL A 300 7.81 14.94 -20.36
C VAL A 300 8.81 13.90 -19.86
N LEU A 301 9.72 14.30 -18.97
CA LEU A 301 10.70 13.39 -18.39
C LEU A 301 10.02 12.25 -17.61
N HIS A 302 9.01 12.59 -16.81
CA HIS A 302 8.20 11.60 -16.11
C HIS A 302 7.55 10.62 -17.09
N THR A 303 6.91 11.13 -18.15
CA THR A 303 6.30 10.29 -19.21
C THR A 303 7.32 9.36 -19.87
N VAL A 304 8.53 9.85 -20.16
CA VAL A 304 9.63 9.05 -20.72
C VAL A 304 10.07 7.95 -19.77
N GLN A 305 10.27 8.26 -18.49
CA GLN A 305 10.64 7.30 -17.46
C GLN A 305 9.57 6.21 -17.32
N GLN A 306 8.28 6.57 -17.26
CA GLN A 306 7.19 5.59 -17.17
C GLN A 306 7.11 4.69 -18.40
N LEU A 307 7.33 5.22 -19.62
CA LEU A 307 7.42 4.41 -20.84
C LEU A 307 8.61 3.45 -20.80
N LEU A 308 9.80 3.92 -20.43
CA LEU A 308 10.99 3.06 -20.30
C LEU A 308 10.77 1.94 -19.28
N LYS A 309 10.19 2.28 -18.13
CA LYS A 309 9.80 1.34 -17.07
C LYS A 309 8.80 0.31 -17.60
N ALA A 310 7.74 0.73 -18.28
CA ALA A 310 6.76 -0.16 -18.90
C ALA A 310 7.39 -1.10 -19.94
N TYR A 311 8.33 -0.63 -20.77
CA TYR A 311 9.00 -1.47 -21.77
C TYR A 311 10.04 -2.42 -21.19
N GLY A 312 10.74 -2.03 -20.13
CA GLY A 312 11.89 -2.76 -19.61
C GLY A 312 11.62 -3.67 -18.40
N LEU A 313 10.63 -3.33 -17.56
CA LEU A 313 10.34 -4.07 -16.32
C LEU A 313 8.99 -4.80 -16.31
N TYR A 314 8.04 -4.44 -17.18
CA TYR A 314 6.68 -4.99 -17.15
C TYR A 314 6.37 -5.83 -18.40
N ASP A 315 6.19 -7.13 -18.20
CA ASP A 315 5.94 -8.11 -19.24
C ASP A 315 4.47 -8.51 -19.34
N LYS A 316 4.00 -8.61 -20.59
CA LYS A 316 2.67 -9.11 -20.91
C LYS A 316 2.56 -10.59 -20.54
N ASP A 317 1.39 -10.97 -20.04
CA ASP A 317 1.03 -12.31 -19.56
C ASP A 317 1.79 -12.76 -18.29
N VAL A 318 2.59 -11.87 -17.69
CA VAL A 318 3.27 -12.08 -16.40
C VAL A 318 2.79 -11.03 -15.40
N ASP A 319 3.05 -9.75 -15.69
CA ASP A 319 2.73 -8.64 -14.79
C ASP A 319 1.34 -8.07 -15.08
N TYR A 320 0.89 -8.15 -16.34
CA TYR A 320 -0.44 -7.73 -16.77
C TYR A 320 -0.92 -8.54 -17.98
N VAL A 321 -2.23 -8.52 -18.25
CA VAL A 321 -2.86 -9.08 -19.44
C VAL A 321 -3.69 -8.03 -20.16
N VAL A 322 -3.92 -8.21 -21.46
CA VAL A 322 -4.82 -7.34 -22.23
C VAL A 322 -6.10 -8.12 -22.57
N GLN A 323 -7.24 -7.64 -22.08
CA GLN A 323 -8.56 -8.23 -22.33
C GLN A 323 -9.56 -7.13 -22.68
N ASP A 324 -10.41 -7.38 -23.68
CA ASP A 324 -11.42 -6.43 -24.16
C ASP A 324 -10.87 -5.02 -24.49
N GLY A 325 -9.64 -4.96 -24.98
CA GLY A 325 -8.96 -3.70 -25.27
C GLY A 325 -8.64 -2.88 -24.02
N LYS A 326 -8.44 -3.52 -22.86
CA LYS A 326 -7.99 -2.91 -21.59
C LYS A 326 -6.85 -3.69 -20.97
N VAL A 327 -5.95 -2.97 -20.30
CA VAL A 327 -4.86 -3.57 -19.51
C VAL A 327 -5.40 -3.95 -18.13
N MET A 328 -5.16 -5.19 -17.72
CA MET A 328 -5.60 -5.74 -16.44
C MET A 328 -4.38 -6.29 -15.71
N ILE A 329 -4.17 -5.87 -14.46
CA ILE A 329 -3.01 -6.26 -13.66
C ILE A 329 -3.12 -7.71 -13.24
N VAL A 330 -2.00 -8.44 -13.27
CA VAL A 330 -1.87 -9.76 -12.68
C VAL A 330 -1.17 -9.61 -11.33
N ASP A 331 -1.81 -10.10 -10.27
CA ASP A 331 -1.20 -10.19 -8.94
C ASP A 331 -0.04 -11.19 -8.97
N GLU A 332 1.18 -10.78 -8.63
CA GLU A 332 2.38 -11.64 -8.63
C GLU A 332 2.27 -12.81 -7.65
N PHE A 333 1.59 -12.61 -6.51
CA PHE A 333 1.50 -13.64 -5.46
C PHE A 333 0.39 -14.65 -5.73
N THR A 334 -0.71 -14.20 -6.33
CA THR A 334 -1.93 -15.02 -6.52
C THR A 334 -2.21 -15.38 -7.97
N GLY A 335 -1.52 -14.77 -8.94
CA GLY A 335 -1.76 -14.95 -10.38
C GLY A 335 -3.16 -14.54 -10.83
N ARG A 336 -3.85 -13.72 -10.01
CA ARG A 336 -5.22 -13.24 -10.26
C ARG A 336 -5.21 -12.03 -11.17
N ILE A 337 -6.17 -11.98 -12.08
CA ILE A 337 -6.48 -10.75 -12.81
C ILE A 337 -7.25 -9.83 -11.88
N LEU A 338 -6.67 -8.69 -11.56
CA LEU A 338 -7.24 -7.69 -10.66
C LEU A 338 -8.08 -6.70 -11.48
N SER A 339 -9.37 -7.03 -11.66
CA SER A 339 -10.29 -6.16 -12.38
C SER A 339 -10.54 -4.84 -11.65
N GLY A 340 -10.44 -3.73 -12.38
CA GLY A 340 -10.63 -2.38 -11.84
C GLY A 340 -9.40 -1.77 -11.17
N ARG A 341 -8.26 -2.48 -11.12
CA ARG A 341 -7.00 -1.96 -10.58
C ARG A 341 -6.07 -1.42 -11.67
N ARG A 342 -5.28 -0.40 -11.33
CA ARG A 342 -4.25 0.20 -12.21
C ARG A 342 -2.95 0.43 -11.45
N TYR A 343 -1.87 0.58 -12.19
CA TYR A 343 -0.59 1.03 -11.66
C TYR A 343 -0.64 2.55 -11.46
N SER A 344 -0.02 3.04 -10.39
CA SER A 344 0.07 4.45 -10.03
C SER A 344 1.06 5.20 -10.92
N GLU A 345 1.15 6.53 -10.72
CA GLU A 345 2.19 7.41 -11.30
C GLU A 345 2.25 7.43 -12.84
N GLY A 346 1.17 7.13 -13.54
CA GLY A 346 1.16 7.12 -15.01
C GLY A 346 1.73 5.84 -15.63
N LEU A 347 2.22 4.89 -14.83
CA LEU A 347 2.75 3.62 -15.35
C LEU A 347 1.69 2.81 -16.09
N HIS A 348 0.45 2.83 -15.63
CA HIS A 348 -0.62 2.10 -16.31
C HIS A 348 -0.90 2.68 -17.69
N GLN A 349 -0.92 4.01 -17.81
CA GLN A 349 -1.04 4.75 -19.05
C GLN A 349 0.13 4.43 -19.99
N ALA A 350 1.34 4.33 -19.44
CA ALA A 350 2.52 3.91 -20.19
C ALA A 350 2.40 2.48 -20.75
N ILE A 351 1.82 1.54 -19.97
CA ILE A 351 1.55 0.17 -20.43
C ILE A 351 0.43 0.14 -21.47
N GLU A 352 -0.64 0.93 -21.28
CA GLU A 352 -1.70 1.11 -22.29
C GLU A 352 -1.11 1.61 -23.61
N ALA A 353 -0.25 2.62 -23.56
CA ALA A 353 0.46 3.15 -24.72
C ALA A 353 1.39 2.11 -25.36
N LYS A 354 2.18 1.37 -24.55
CA LYS A 354 3.06 0.28 -25.00
C LYS A 354 2.28 -0.77 -25.81
N GLU A 355 1.11 -1.16 -25.33
CA GLU A 355 0.28 -2.19 -25.95
C GLU A 355 -0.67 -1.67 -27.05
N ASN A 356 -0.58 -0.37 -27.40
CA ASN A 356 -1.51 0.33 -28.31
C ASN A 356 -2.99 0.19 -27.91
N VAL A 357 -3.22 0.18 -26.60
CA VAL A 357 -4.55 0.25 -25.99
C VAL A 357 -4.92 1.73 -25.83
N HIS A 358 -6.22 2.03 -25.75
CA HIS A 358 -6.68 3.40 -25.50
C HIS A 358 -6.13 3.89 -24.15
N VAL A 359 -5.27 4.91 -24.19
CA VAL A 359 -4.70 5.53 -22.99
C VAL A 359 -5.78 6.35 -22.31
N GLU A 360 -6.20 5.90 -21.13
CA GLU A 360 -7.26 6.58 -20.41
C GLU A 360 -6.72 7.81 -19.66
N LYS A 361 -7.61 8.75 -19.29
CA LYS A 361 -7.22 9.99 -18.60
C LYS A 361 -6.59 9.73 -17.24
N ASP A 362 -5.62 10.58 -16.87
CA ASP A 362 -5.08 10.63 -15.53
C ASP A 362 -6.22 10.73 -14.54
N THR A 363 -6.09 9.98 -13.46
CA THR A 363 -7.10 9.95 -12.43
C THR A 363 -6.57 10.59 -11.17
N GLN A 364 -7.30 11.55 -10.64
CA GLN A 364 -6.99 12.20 -9.37
C GLN A 364 -7.79 11.53 -8.25
N THR A 365 -7.15 11.30 -7.11
CA THR A 365 -7.79 10.80 -5.90
C THR A 365 -8.89 11.77 -5.45
N LEU A 366 -10.14 11.29 -5.45
CA LEU A 366 -11.31 12.04 -4.98
C LEU A 366 -11.61 11.75 -3.51
N ALA A 367 -11.46 10.50 -3.11
CA ALA A 367 -11.68 10.06 -1.74
C ALA A 367 -10.78 8.87 -1.44
N THR A 368 -10.26 8.78 -0.22
CA THR A 368 -9.42 7.67 0.22
C THR A 368 -9.75 7.31 1.66
N ILE A 369 -9.65 6.05 2.10
CA ILE A 369 -9.69 5.62 3.52
C ILE A 369 -8.91 4.33 3.73
N THR A 370 -8.11 4.23 4.79
CA THR A 370 -7.54 2.95 5.21
C THR A 370 -8.60 2.11 5.91
N LEU A 371 -8.54 0.79 5.74
CA LEU A 371 -9.45 -0.11 6.46
C LEU A 371 -9.34 0.09 7.98
N GLN A 372 -8.15 0.40 8.50
CA GLN A 372 -7.96 0.66 9.93
C GLN A 372 -8.85 1.81 10.42
N ASN A 373 -8.79 2.96 9.75
CA ASN A 373 -9.60 4.11 10.11
C ASN A 373 -11.08 3.90 9.83
N TYR A 374 -11.42 3.19 8.75
CA TYR A 374 -12.81 2.83 8.48
C TYR A 374 -13.45 2.05 9.63
N PHE A 375 -12.77 1.01 10.14
CA PHE A 375 -13.32 0.21 11.25
C PHE A 375 -13.34 0.96 12.59
N ARG A 376 -12.52 1.99 12.77
CA ARG A 376 -12.57 2.88 13.94
C ARG A 376 -13.80 3.79 13.97
N LEU A 377 -14.52 3.94 12.86
CA LEU A 377 -15.79 4.68 12.80
C LEU A 377 -16.92 3.96 13.55
N TYR A 378 -16.82 2.64 13.73
CA TYR A 378 -17.87 1.87 14.38
C TYR A 378 -17.90 2.16 15.89
N LYS A 379 -19.10 2.44 16.41
CA LYS A 379 -19.30 2.62 17.86
C LYS A 379 -18.85 1.39 18.66
N LYS A 380 -18.98 0.20 18.10
CA LYS A 380 -18.49 -1.05 18.66
C LYS A 380 -17.92 -1.93 17.55
N LEU A 381 -16.74 -2.49 17.81
CA LEU A 381 -16.04 -3.38 16.90
C LEU A 381 -15.75 -4.70 17.61
N ALA A 382 -15.90 -5.81 16.92
CA ALA A 382 -15.48 -7.12 17.35
C ALA A 382 -14.90 -7.90 16.17
N GLY A 383 -14.14 -8.95 16.46
CA GLY A 383 -13.60 -9.81 15.42
C GLY A 383 -13.42 -11.24 15.91
N MET A 384 -13.35 -12.16 14.96
CA MET A 384 -13.11 -13.57 15.25
C MET A 384 -12.08 -14.14 14.30
N THR A 385 -11.13 -14.91 14.85
CA THR A 385 -10.13 -15.65 14.08
C THR A 385 -9.54 -16.79 14.91
N GLY A 386 -8.82 -17.68 14.24
CA GLY A 386 -8.04 -18.76 14.85
C GLY A 386 -6.69 -18.32 15.41
N THR A 387 -6.19 -17.16 15.00
CA THR A 387 -4.75 -16.88 15.10
C THR A 387 -4.40 -15.46 15.56
N ALA A 388 -5.32 -14.78 16.26
CA ALA A 388 -5.11 -13.40 16.74
C ALA A 388 -4.07 -13.25 17.88
N GLU A 389 -3.75 -14.33 18.61
CA GLU A 389 -2.91 -14.27 19.81
C GLU A 389 -1.53 -13.63 19.56
N THR A 390 -0.94 -13.88 18.38
CA THR A 390 0.39 -13.34 18.04
C THR A 390 0.40 -11.82 17.89
N GLU A 391 -0.74 -11.23 17.51
CA GLU A 391 -0.89 -9.81 17.23
C GLU A 391 -1.78 -9.09 18.27
N ALA A 392 -1.92 -9.67 19.46
CA ALA A 392 -2.80 -9.13 20.50
C ALA A 392 -2.46 -7.69 20.89
N ALA A 393 -1.17 -7.35 20.93
CA ALA A 393 -0.72 -5.99 21.18
C ALA A 393 -1.15 -5.03 20.07
N GLU A 394 -1.04 -5.44 18.80
CA GLU A 394 -1.44 -4.62 17.65
C GLU A 394 -2.95 -4.36 17.63
N PHE A 395 -3.77 -5.38 17.93
CA PHE A 395 -5.22 -5.21 18.05
C PHE A 395 -5.61 -4.21 19.13
N PHE A 396 -4.94 -4.25 20.28
CA PHE A 396 -5.22 -3.33 21.37
C PHE A 396 -4.70 -1.90 21.08
N ASP A 397 -3.50 -1.77 20.55
CA ASP A 397 -2.88 -0.48 20.27
C ASP A 397 -3.68 0.32 19.23
N ILE A 398 -4.13 -0.36 18.15
CA ILE A 398 -4.82 0.28 17.02
C ILE A 398 -6.34 0.37 17.25
N TYR A 399 -6.99 -0.73 17.65
CA TYR A 399 -8.46 -0.83 17.67
C TYR A 399 -9.06 -0.91 19.08
N LYS A 400 -8.22 -0.94 20.12
CA LYS A 400 -8.65 -1.17 21.51
C LYS A 400 -9.42 -2.49 21.68
N LEU A 401 -9.00 -3.51 20.92
CA LEU A 401 -9.58 -4.85 20.98
C LEU A 401 -8.69 -5.79 21.80
N ASP A 402 -9.25 -6.34 22.88
CA ASP A 402 -8.63 -7.41 23.64
C ASP A 402 -8.76 -8.77 22.92
N VAL A 403 -7.71 -9.59 22.96
CA VAL A 403 -7.71 -10.93 22.36
C VAL A 403 -7.96 -11.98 23.44
N ASN A 404 -9.13 -12.63 23.35
CA ASN A 404 -9.49 -13.75 24.23
C ASN A 404 -9.35 -15.10 23.51
N VAL A 405 -8.49 -15.97 24.02
CA VAL A 405 -8.30 -17.33 23.50
C VAL A 405 -9.40 -18.24 24.05
N ILE A 406 -10.41 -18.49 23.22
CA ILE A 406 -11.49 -19.42 23.55
C ILE A 406 -10.98 -20.87 23.48
N PRO A 407 -11.18 -21.70 24.52
CA PRO A 407 -10.81 -23.12 24.51
C PRO A 407 -11.49 -23.90 23.38
N THR A 408 -10.84 -24.96 22.91
CA THR A 408 -11.44 -25.87 21.92
C THR A 408 -12.50 -26.75 22.57
N ASN A 409 -13.53 -27.13 21.82
CA ASN A 409 -14.58 -28.04 22.30
C ASN A 409 -14.03 -29.45 22.61
N LYS A 410 -13.06 -29.89 21.81
CA LYS A 410 -12.31 -31.14 21.99
C LYS A 410 -10.82 -30.86 21.98
N GLU A 411 -10.06 -31.68 22.70
CA GLU A 411 -8.60 -31.56 22.74
C GLU A 411 -7.98 -31.80 21.35
N CYS A 412 -7.05 -30.95 20.94
CA CYS A 412 -6.35 -31.08 19.67
C CYS A 412 -5.26 -32.16 19.79
N ILE A 413 -5.44 -33.28 19.07
CA ILE A 413 -4.47 -34.40 19.05
C ILE A 413 -3.58 -34.40 17.79
N ARG A 414 -3.53 -33.28 17.06
CA ARG A 414 -2.72 -33.15 15.83
C ARG A 414 -1.22 -33.28 16.17
N ASN A 415 -0.50 -34.09 15.40
CA ASN A 415 0.95 -34.21 15.53
C ASN A 415 1.67 -33.16 14.68
N ASP A 416 2.17 -32.10 15.32
CA ASP A 416 3.00 -31.08 14.68
C ASP A 416 4.48 -31.50 14.72
N MET A 417 5.01 -31.94 13.58
CA MET A 417 6.37 -32.45 13.43
C MET A 417 7.40 -31.31 13.32
N ASN A 418 8.67 -31.63 13.57
CA ASN A 418 9.75 -30.67 13.39
C ASN A 418 9.94 -30.32 11.90
N ASP A 419 10.51 -29.15 11.67
CA ASP A 419 10.82 -28.68 10.32
C ASP A 419 12.00 -29.45 9.72
N PHE A 420 11.91 -29.78 8.43
CA PHE A 420 12.99 -30.41 7.66
C PHE A 420 13.70 -29.34 6.85
N ILE A 421 15.02 -29.25 6.99
CA ILE A 421 15.83 -28.25 6.30
C ILE A 421 16.79 -28.94 5.34
N TYR A 422 16.75 -28.48 4.09
CA TYR A 422 17.58 -28.95 2.98
C TYR A 422 18.57 -27.89 2.52
N LYS A 423 19.59 -28.32 1.78
CA LYS A 423 20.59 -27.40 1.24
C LYS A 423 20.05 -26.64 0.03
N THR A 424 19.32 -27.32 -0.84
CA THR A 424 18.79 -26.76 -2.09
C THR A 424 17.26 -26.88 -2.19
N LYS A 425 16.63 -25.98 -2.96
CA LYS A 425 15.18 -26.07 -3.25
C LYS A 425 14.83 -27.36 -3.99
N ARG A 426 15.75 -27.88 -4.82
CA ARG A 426 15.54 -29.12 -5.57
C ARG A 426 15.40 -30.33 -4.63
N GLU A 427 16.29 -30.47 -3.66
CA GLU A 427 16.22 -31.53 -2.64
C GLU A 427 14.91 -31.42 -1.83
N LYS A 428 14.60 -30.20 -1.36
CA LYS A 428 13.36 -29.88 -0.65
C LYS A 428 12.13 -30.36 -1.41
N TYR A 429 12.00 -29.99 -2.68
CA TYR A 429 10.84 -30.36 -3.49
C TYR A 429 10.75 -31.86 -3.75
N ASN A 430 11.88 -32.53 -3.99
CA ASN A 430 11.87 -33.99 -4.15
C ASN A 430 11.36 -34.68 -2.88
N ALA A 431 11.84 -34.25 -1.71
CA ALA A 431 11.40 -34.80 -0.42
C ALA A 431 9.90 -34.54 -0.15
N VAL A 432 9.40 -33.35 -0.48
CA VAL A 432 7.96 -33.05 -0.42
C VAL A 432 7.16 -34.02 -1.28
N ILE A 433 7.60 -34.30 -2.51
CA ILE A 433 6.91 -35.21 -3.42
C ILE A 433 6.94 -36.65 -2.88
N ASP A 434 8.06 -37.08 -2.30
CA ASP A 434 8.18 -38.43 -1.73
C ASP A 434 7.27 -38.62 -0.51
N GLU A 435 7.14 -37.62 0.37
CA GLU A 435 6.18 -37.62 1.48
C GLU A 435 4.73 -37.69 0.96
N ILE A 436 4.38 -36.92 -0.08
CA ILE A 436 3.04 -36.96 -0.69
C ILE A 436 2.72 -38.36 -1.20
N VAL A 437 3.68 -39.01 -1.87
CA VAL A 437 3.52 -40.38 -2.39
C VAL A 437 3.30 -41.36 -1.25
N GLU A 438 4.10 -41.27 -0.18
CA GLU A 438 4.00 -42.15 0.97
C GLU A 438 2.63 -42.03 1.66
N MET A 439 2.20 -40.81 1.97
CA MET A 439 0.90 -40.55 2.62
C MET A 439 -0.26 -41.03 1.74
N ARG A 440 -0.18 -40.80 0.42
CA ARG A 440 -1.19 -41.27 -0.53
C ARG A 440 -1.28 -42.81 -0.56
N ASN A 441 -0.14 -43.50 -0.52
CA ASN A 441 -0.10 -44.97 -0.48
C ASN A 441 -0.73 -45.52 0.80
N GLN A 442 -0.65 -44.77 1.90
CA GLN A 442 -1.35 -45.05 3.16
C GLN A 442 -2.83 -44.62 3.14
N ARG A 443 -3.34 -44.16 1.99
CA ARG A 443 -4.71 -43.61 1.80
C ARG A 443 -5.02 -42.38 2.63
N ARG A 444 -4.00 -41.66 3.10
CA ARG A 444 -4.16 -40.39 3.81
C ARG A 444 -4.33 -39.22 2.83
N PRO A 445 -5.25 -38.28 3.06
CA PRO A 445 -5.32 -37.06 2.29
C PRO A 445 -4.15 -36.12 2.65
N VAL A 446 -3.69 -35.37 1.66
CA VAL A 446 -2.58 -34.42 1.80
C VAL A 446 -3.00 -33.04 1.30
N LEU A 447 -2.78 -32.02 2.13
CA LEU A 447 -2.90 -30.62 1.74
C LEU A 447 -1.50 -29.98 1.75
N VAL A 448 -1.05 -29.55 0.58
CA VAL A 448 0.24 -28.89 0.36
C VAL A 448 0.02 -27.38 0.31
N GLY A 449 0.58 -26.65 1.27
CA GLY A 449 0.58 -25.18 1.28
C GLY A 449 1.86 -24.62 0.67
N THR A 450 1.72 -23.74 -0.32
CA THR A 450 2.84 -23.03 -0.96
C THR A 450 2.71 -21.52 -0.77
N THR A 451 3.81 -20.79 -0.88
CA THR A 451 3.87 -19.32 -0.73
C THR A 451 3.53 -18.55 -2.01
N THR A 452 3.80 -19.13 -3.18
CA THR A 452 3.53 -18.48 -4.49
C THR A 452 2.91 -19.45 -5.50
N VAL A 453 2.26 -18.90 -6.53
CA VAL A 453 1.67 -19.69 -7.62
C VAL A 453 2.75 -20.46 -8.38
N GLU A 454 3.92 -19.86 -8.57
CA GLU A 454 5.05 -20.51 -9.23
C GLU A 454 5.47 -21.80 -8.51
N VAL A 455 5.52 -21.78 -7.18
CA VAL A 455 5.83 -22.97 -6.37
C VAL A 455 4.71 -24.01 -6.50
N SER A 456 3.44 -23.58 -6.44
CA SER A 456 2.28 -24.47 -6.68
C SER A 456 2.36 -25.18 -8.04
N GLU A 457 2.64 -24.44 -9.12
CA GLU A 457 2.77 -24.98 -10.47
C GLU A 457 4.01 -25.89 -10.62
N THR A 458 5.08 -25.60 -9.89
CA THR A 458 6.28 -26.45 -9.86
C THR A 458 6.01 -27.79 -9.20
N ILE A 459 5.36 -27.80 -8.03
CA ILE A 459 4.95 -29.04 -7.35
C ILE A 459 3.94 -29.82 -8.20
N SER A 460 2.96 -29.13 -8.80
CA SER A 460 2.00 -29.70 -9.75
C SER A 460 2.69 -30.43 -10.91
N ARG A 461 3.67 -29.78 -11.59
CA ARG A 461 4.46 -30.40 -12.67
C ARG A 461 5.22 -31.64 -12.20
N LEU A 462 5.79 -31.63 -11.00
CA LEU A 462 6.50 -32.78 -10.44
C LEU A 462 5.55 -33.95 -10.14
N LEU A 463 4.36 -33.67 -9.59
CA LEU A 463 3.34 -34.70 -9.35
C LEU A 463 2.78 -35.29 -10.66
N LYS A 464 2.56 -34.45 -11.69
CA LYS A 464 2.15 -34.92 -13.03
C LYS A 464 3.17 -35.89 -13.63
N ARG A 465 4.47 -35.62 -13.48
CA ARG A 465 5.54 -36.52 -13.95
C ARG A 465 5.51 -37.89 -13.25
N LYS A 466 5.05 -37.96 -11.99
CA LYS A 466 4.84 -39.22 -11.26
C LYS A 466 3.45 -39.83 -11.46
N ASN A 467 2.61 -39.29 -12.36
CA ASN A 467 1.22 -39.71 -12.60
C ASN A 467 0.34 -39.70 -11.34
N ILE A 468 0.52 -38.69 -10.50
CA ILE A 468 -0.25 -38.53 -9.27
C ILE A 468 -1.40 -37.54 -9.50
N PRO A 469 -2.67 -37.96 -9.42
CA PRO A 469 -3.81 -37.05 -9.48
C PRO A 469 -3.78 -36.07 -8.30
N HIS A 470 -3.97 -34.78 -8.60
CA HIS A 470 -4.00 -33.71 -7.62
C HIS A 470 -4.84 -32.55 -8.15
N GLU A 471 -5.36 -31.74 -7.23
CA GLU A 471 -6.07 -30.50 -7.52
C GLU A 471 -5.23 -29.30 -7.06
N VAL A 472 -5.30 -28.18 -7.79
CA VAL A 472 -4.55 -26.95 -7.48
C VAL A 472 -5.52 -25.80 -7.23
N LEU A 473 -5.36 -25.15 -6.09
CA LEU A 473 -6.15 -24.01 -5.64
C LEU A 473 -5.30 -22.73 -5.75
N ASN A 474 -5.46 -22.01 -6.86
CA ASN A 474 -4.75 -20.75 -7.15
C ASN A 474 -5.59 -19.51 -6.82
N ALA A 475 -6.62 -19.65 -5.98
CA ALA A 475 -7.45 -18.55 -5.51
C ALA A 475 -8.25 -17.80 -6.63
N LYS A 476 -8.39 -18.35 -7.86
CA LYS A 476 -9.08 -17.71 -9.00
C LYS A 476 -10.61 -17.84 -9.01
N GLN A 477 -11.17 -18.92 -8.46
CA GLN A 477 -12.61 -19.21 -8.54
C GLN A 477 -13.13 -19.76 -7.21
N HIS A 478 -13.59 -18.87 -6.33
CA HIS A 478 -13.97 -19.20 -4.95
C HIS A 478 -15.01 -20.33 -4.83
N ALA A 479 -16.04 -20.35 -5.67
CA ALA A 479 -17.08 -21.39 -5.62
C ALA A 479 -16.52 -22.78 -5.99
N ARG A 480 -15.71 -22.85 -7.04
CA ARG A 480 -15.06 -24.11 -7.46
C ARG A 480 -14.02 -24.57 -6.44
N GLU A 481 -13.30 -23.63 -5.84
CA GLU A 481 -12.33 -23.92 -4.78
C GLU A 481 -13.00 -24.49 -3.55
N ALA A 482 -14.14 -23.94 -3.12
CA ALA A 482 -14.89 -24.49 -2.00
C ALA A 482 -15.25 -25.97 -2.25
N GLN A 483 -15.69 -26.30 -3.46
CA GLN A 483 -16.00 -27.69 -3.84
C GLN A 483 -14.77 -28.60 -3.87
N ILE A 484 -13.61 -28.10 -4.31
CA ILE A 484 -12.35 -28.86 -4.26
C ILE A 484 -11.93 -29.10 -2.80
N VAL A 485 -12.05 -28.08 -1.94
CA VAL A 485 -11.68 -28.14 -0.52
C VAL A 485 -12.58 -29.11 0.26
N GLU A 486 -13.88 -29.15 -0.02
CA GLU A 486 -14.80 -30.11 0.58
C GLU A 486 -14.39 -31.56 0.29
N ASN A 487 -13.84 -31.82 -0.91
CA ASN A 487 -13.36 -33.13 -1.31
C ASN A 487 -11.91 -33.43 -0.90
N ALA A 488 -11.18 -32.45 -0.35
CA ALA A 488 -9.77 -32.60 0.02
C ALA A 488 -9.55 -33.56 1.19
N GLY A 489 -10.60 -33.87 1.96
CA GLY A 489 -10.54 -34.82 3.08
C GLY A 489 -10.82 -36.28 2.70
N LEU A 490 -11.02 -36.59 1.42
CA LEU A 490 -11.28 -37.96 0.96
C LEU A 490 -10.00 -38.84 0.96
N PRO A 491 -10.10 -40.17 1.11
CA PRO A 491 -8.94 -41.05 1.15
C PRO A 491 -8.01 -40.89 -0.07
N GLY A 492 -6.74 -40.56 0.19
CA GLY A 492 -5.72 -40.37 -0.86
C GLY A 492 -5.90 -39.13 -1.75
N ALA A 493 -6.78 -38.19 -1.37
CA ALA A 493 -6.91 -36.91 -2.05
C ALA A 493 -5.65 -36.06 -1.86
N ILE A 494 -5.21 -35.39 -2.93
CA ILE A 494 -4.06 -34.49 -2.89
C ILE A 494 -4.50 -33.12 -3.39
N THR A 495 -4.30 -32.11 -2.57
CA THR A 495 -4.68 -30.73 -2.86
C THR A 495 -3.50 -29.82 -2.63
N ILE A 496 -3.17 -28.98 -3.61
CA ILE A 496 -2.16 -27.94 -3.50
C ILE A 496 -2.89 -26.61 -3.32
N ALA A 497 -2.54 -25.85 -2.30
CA ALA A 497 -3.12 -24.55 -2.01
C ALA A 497 -2.03 -23.47 -2.00
N THR A 498 -2.21 -22.46 -2.84
CA THR A 498 -1.36 -21.28 -2.82
C THR A 498 -1.81 -20.33 -1.71
N ASN A 499 -0.90 -19.95 -0.83
CA ASN A 499 -1.14 -19.13 0.36
C ASN A 499 -2.35 -19.61 1.16
N MET A 500 -3.43 -18.82 1.12
CA MET A 500 -4.66 -19.04 1.87
C MET A 500 -5.82 -19.52 1.00
N ALA A 501 -5.57 -20.04 -0.19
CA ALA A 501 -6.64 -20.52 -1.07
C ALA A 501 -7.55 -21.54 -0.34
N GLY A 502 -8.85 -21.46 -0.58
CA GLY A 502 -9.83 -22.30 0.15
C GLY A 502 -10.09 -21.90 1.61
N ARG A 503 -9.74 -20.68 2.05
CA ARG A 503 -10.12 -20.14 3.38
C ARG A 503 -11.63 -20.03 3.56
N GLY A 504 -12.08 -20.20 4.80
CA GLY A 504 -13.50 -20.19 5.17
C GLY A 504 -14.28 -21.46 4.82
N THR A 505 -13.63 -22.48 4.24
CA THR A 505 -14.25 -23.79 3.95
C THR A 505 -13.65 -24.88 4.85
N ASP A 506 -14.52 -25.74 5.36
CA ASP A 506 -14.17 -26.83 6.27
C ASP A 506 -13.71 -28.08 5.51
N ILE A 507 -12.64 -28.73 5.97
CA ILE A 507 -12.16 -30.01 5.39
C ILE A 507 -12.55 -31.11 6.35
N LYS A 508 -13.58 -31.88 5.98
CA LYS A 508 -14.07 -33.00 6.79
C LYS A 508 -13.38 -34.28 6.35
N LEU A 509 -12.96 -35.11 7.31
CA LEU A 509 -12.35 -36.39 7.01
C LEU A 509 -13.37 -37.36 6.41
N GLY A 510 -13.04 -37.96 5.27
CA GLY A 510 -13.84 -39.00 4.65
C GLY A 510 -13.78 -40.33 5.42
N PRO A 511 -14.61 -41.32 5.05
CA PRO A 511 -14.63 -42.63 5.70
C PRO A 511 -13.25 -43.32 5.64
N GLY A 512 -12.78 -43.86 6.78
CA GLY A 512 -11.50 -44.57 6.87
C GLY A 512 -10.25 -43.67 7.00
N VAL A 513 -10.40 -42.35 6.90
CA VAL A 513 -9.27 -41.41 6.94
C VAL A 513 -8.77 -41.17 8.36
N ALA A 514 -9.67 -41.12 9.34
CA ALA A 514 -9.28 -40.92 10.73
C ALA A 514 -8.39 -42.06 11.23
N GLU A 515 -8.74 -43.30 10.90
CA GLU A 515 -7.96 -44.50 11.23
C GLU A 515 -6.60 -44.53 10.53
N ALA A 516 -6.51 -43.96 9.33
CA ALA A 516 -5.26 -43.81 8.59
C ALA A 516 -4.34 -42.70 9.16
N GLY A 517 -4.76 -41.97 10.20
CA GLY A 517 -3.99 -40.89 10.83
C GLY A 517 -4.41 -39.48 10.40
N GLY A 518 -5.54 -39.35 9.72
CA GLY A 518 -6.16 -38.07 9.37
C GLY A 518 -5.44 -37.28 8.28
N LEU A 519 -5.84 -36.02 8.12
CA LEU A 519 -5.29 -35.09 7.13
C LEU A 519 -3.82 -34.77 7.45
N HIS A 520 -2.96 -34.88 6.44
CA HIS A 520 -1.56 -34.52 6.52
C HIS A 520 -1.29 -33.18 5.83
N ILE A 521 -0.74 -32.22 6.58
CA ILE A 521 -0.41 -30.88 6.09
C ILE A 521 1.07 -30.79 5.77
N ILE A 522 1.40 -30.35 4.56
CA ILE A 522 2.78 -30.09 4.14
C ILE A 522 2.92 -28.60 3.83
N GLY A 523 3.76 -27.90 4.59
CA GLY A 523 4.22 -26.56 4.22
C GLY A 523 5.50 -26.66 3.39
N THR A 524 5.50 -26.14 2.16
CA THR A 524 6.71 -26.18 1.31
C THR A 524 7.77 -25.15 1.67
N GLU A 525 7.37 -24.16 2.48
CA GLU A 525 8.16 -23.06 3.03
C GLU A 525 7.51 -22.57 4.34
N ARG A 526 8.24 -21.75 5.09
CA ARG A 526 7.69 -20.97 6.22
C ARG A 526 7.39 -19.56 5.75
N HIS A 527 6.22 -19.02 6.12
CA HIS A 527 5.87 -17.63 5.81
C HIS A 527 6.65 -16.67 6.72
N GLU A 528 6.69 -15.39 6.38
CA GLU A 528 7.24 -14.36 7.27
C GLU A 528 6.50 -14.28 8.60
N SER A 529 5.17 -14.50 8.57
CA SER A 529 4.32 -14.53 9.74
C SER A 529 3.99 -15.96 10.17
N ARG A 530 4.22 -16.25 11.45
CA ARG A 530 3.85 -17.50 12.13
C ARG A 530 2.35 -17.74 12.10
N ARG A 531 1.58 -16.66 11.98
CA ARG A 531 0.12 -16.69 11.93
C ARG A 531 -0.39 -17.48 10.72
N ILE A 532 0.19 -17.23 9.55
CA ILE A 532 -0.19 -17.88 8.28
C ILE A 532 0.15 -19.37 8.35
N ASP A 533 1.34 -19.71 8.88
CA ASP A 533 1.72 -21.11 9.11
C ASP A 533 0.75 -21.82 10.07
N ARG A 534 0.35 -21.16 11.17
CA ARG A 534 -0.62 -21.70 12.14
C ARG A 534 -1.99 -21.95 11.49
N GLN A 535 -2.42 -21.09 10.57
CA GLN A 535 -3.68 -21.28 9.83
C GLN A 535 -3.61 -22.46 8.87
N LEU A 536 -2.48 -22.64 8.18
CA LEU A 536 -2.25 -23.82 7.34
C LEU A 536 -2.30 -25.10 8.18
N ARG A 537 -1.60 -25.13 9.33
CA ARG A 537 -1.67 -26.27 10.28
C ARG A 537 -3.09 -26.52 10.78
N GLY A 538 -3.82 -25.46 11.11
CA GLY A 538 -5.22 -25.48 11.57
C GLY A 538 -6.22 -26.00 10.54
N ARG A 539 -5.78 -26.40 9.34
CA ARG A 539 -6.59 -27.18 8.39
C ARG A 539 -6.77 -28.63 8.83
N ALA A 540 -5.83 -29.20 9.59
CA ALA A 540 -5.92 -30.54 10.17
C ALA A 540 -6.20 -30.50 11.68
N GLY A 541 -6.71 -31.62 12.21
CA GLY A 541 -6.91 -31.81 13.64
C GLY A 541 -8.15 -31.11 14.23
N ARG A 542 -9.19 -30.91 13.42
CA ARG A 542 -10.40 -30.16 13.82
C ARG A 542 -11.30 -31.01 14.70
N GLN A 543 -11.92 -30.42 15.72
CA GLN A 543 -12.83 -31.14 16.65
C GLN A 543 -12.22 -32.45 17.20
N GLY A 544 -10.92 -32.44 17.50
CA GLY A 544 -10.20 -33.60 18.03
C GLY A 544 -9.92 -34.71 17.01
N ASP A 545 -10.11 -34.46 15.72
CA ASP A 545 -9.70 -35.39 14.67
C ASP A 545 -8.18 -35.63 14.71
N PRO A 546 -7.71 -36.82 14.30
CA PRO A 546 -6.29 -37.05 14.08
C PRO A 546 -5.81 -36.23 12.88
N GLY A 547 -4.52 -35.94 12.86
CA GLY A 547 -3.88 -35.24 11.75
C GLY A 547 -2.41 -35.01 12.05
N ALA A 548 -1.68 -34.57 11.03
CA ALA A 548 -0.27 -34.22 11.17
C ALA A 548 0.07 -32.98 10.36
N SER A 549 1.10 -32.25 10.79
CA SER A 549 1.69 -31.17 10.00
C SER A 549 3.21 -31.28 9.97
N LYS A 550 3.81 -30.98 8.82
CA LYS A 550 5.26 -30.95 8.61
C LYS A 550 5.62 -29.81 7.66
N PHE A 551 6.72 -29.12 7.95
CA PHE A 551 7.23 -28.02 7.12
C PHE A 551 8.59 -28.37 6.54
N TYR A 552 8.80 -27.98 5.29
CA TYR A 552 10.02 -28.19 4.52
C TYR A 552 10.63 -26.82 4.22
N LEU A 553 11.93 -26.67 4.42
CA LEU A 553 12.68 -25.45 4.15
C LEU A 553 13.97 -25.77 3.39
N SER A 554 14.49 -24.77 2.70
CA SER A 554 15.80 -24.77 2.05
C SER A 554 16.61 -23.57 2.50
N LEU A 555 17.94 -23.69 2.57
CA LEU A 555 18.84 -22.54 2.78
C LEU A 555 18.70 -21.47 1.70
N GLU A 556 18.18 -21.83 0.53
CA GLU A 556 17.94 -20.92 -0.59
C GLU A 556 16.59 -20.17 -0.49
N ASP A 557 15.73 -20.52 0.47
CA ASP A 557 14.43 -19.88 0.69
C ASP A 557 14.62 -18.45 1.20
N GLU A 558 13.67 -17.57 0.87
CA GLU A 558 13.76 -16.14 1.14
C GLU A 558 13.90 -15.82 2.64
N LEU A 559 13.06 -16.46 3.47
CA LEU A 559 13.15 -16.35 4.92
C LEU A 559 14.56 -16.75 5.41
N MET A 560 15.18 -17.78 4.85
CA MET A 560 16.52 -18.22 5.28
C MET A 560 17.63 -17.26 4.84
N ARG A 561 17.46 -16.57 3.71
CA ARG A 561 18.41 -15.53 3.24
C ARG A 561 18.43 -14.31 4.16
N LEU A 562 17.27 -13.89 4.66
CA LEU A 562 17.15 -12.79 5.61
C LEU A 562 17.89 -13.07 6.93
N PHE A 563 18.16 -14.35 7.25
CA PHE A 563 18.75 -14.78 8.51
C PHE A 563 20.01 -15.61 8.34
N GLY A 564 21.13 -14.94 8.03
CA GLY A 564 22.48 -15.46 8.25
C GLY A 564 22.69 -16.90 7.80
N SER A 565 22.20 -17.22 6.59
CA SER A 565 22.28 -18.55 5.96
C SER A 565 23.68 -19.13 6.04
N GLU A 566 24.72 -18.30 5.99
CA GLU A 566 26.12 -18.68 6.16
C GLU A 566 26.43 -19.35 7.51
N ARG A 567 25.84 -18.90 8.62
CA ARG A 567 26.09 -19.53 9.93
C ARG A 567 25.49 -20.92 10.00
N ILE A 568 24.29 -21.10 9.44
CA ILE A 568 23.60 -22.39 9.40
C ILE A 568 24.30 -23.30 8.39
N ALA A 569 24.66 -22.80 7.20
CA ALA A 569 25.42 -23.52 6.19
C ALA A 569 26.78 -24.00 6.73
N ASN A 570 27.49 -23.17 7.49
CA ASN A 570 28.75 -23.55 8.15
C ASN A 570 28.54 -24.65 9.20
N VAL A 571 27.40 -24.67 9.89
CA VAL A 571 27.02 -25.77 10.79
C VAL A 571 26.72 -27.04 9.98
N MET A 572 26.02 -26.93 8.84
CA MET A 572 25.75 -28.08 7.95
C MET A 572 27.05 -28.71 7.44
N GLN A 573 28.00 -27.88 7.01
CA GLN A 573 29.29 -28.31 6.53
C GLN A 573 30.14 -28.97 7.62
N ARG A 574 30.04 -28.50 8.87
CA ARG A 574 30.71 -29.11 10.03
C ARG A 574 30.07 -30.42 10.50
N LEU A 575 28.76 -30.56 10.32
CA LEU A 575 28.01 -31.78 10.66
C LEU A 575 28.16 -32.89 9.61
N GLY A 576 28.72 -32.57 8.43
CA GLY A 576 29.02 -33.57 7.39
C GLY A 576 27.77 -34.15 6.72
N ILE A 577 26.68 -33.39 6.67
CA ILE A 577 25.39 -33.83 6.10
C ILE A 577 25.55 -34.01 4.58
N GLU A 578 25.21 -35.20 4.08
CA GLU A 578 25.32 -35.56 2.67
C GLU A 578 24.20 -34.95 1.82
N GLU A 579 24.38 -34.89 0.50
CA GLU A 579 23.35 -34.37 -0.41
C GLU A 579 22.08 -35.23 -0.35
N GLY A 580 20.94 -34.61 -0.01
CA GLY A 580 19.64 -35.29 0.14
C GLY A 580 19.25 -35.64 1.57
N GLU A 581 20.14 -35.48 2.55
CA GLU A 581 19.79 -35.65 3.97
C GLU A 581 19.16 -34.39 4.56
N ALA A 582 18.03 -34.57 5.26
CA ALA A 582 17.34 -33.49 5.95
C ALA A 582 17.91 -33.28 7.34
N ILE A 583 18.01 -32.02 7.78
CA ILE A 583 18.27 -31.75 9.19
C ILE A 583 16.95 -31.67 9.92
N GLU A 584 16.78 -32.60 10.87
CA GLU A 584 15.69 -32.56 11.84
C GLU A 584 16.26 -32.25 13.23
N HIS A 585 16.19 -30.99 13.66
CA HIS A 585 16.61 -30.64 15.02
C HIS A 585 15.78 -29.48 15.61
N LYS A 586 15.22 -29.71 16.80
CA LYS A 586 14.37 -28.75 17.53
C LYS A 586 15.02 -27.37 17.72
N MET A 587 16.34 -27.33 17.87
CA MET A 587 17.09 -26.06 17.97
C MET A 587 16.93 -25.18 16.72
N ILE A 588 16.88 -25.79 15.54
CA ILE A 588 16.81 -25.04 14.28
C ILE A 588 15.38 -24.58 14.03
N THR A 589 14.37 -25.44 14.26
CA THR A 589 12.96 -25.04 14.25
C THR A 589 12.71 -23.83 15.17
N ASN A 590 13.22 -23.86 16.41
CA ASN A 590 13.12 -22.73 17.33
C ASN A 590 13.86 -21.47 16.83
N SER A 591 14.94 -21.64 16.06
CA SER A 591 15.67 -20.51 15.47
C SER A 591 14.88 -19.86 14.33
N VAL A 592 14.20 -20.66 13.50
CA VAL A 592 13.29 -20.17 12.47
C VAL A 592 12.11 -19.42 13.10
N GLU A 593 11.51 -19.95 14.17
CA GLU A 593 10.42 -19.24 14.87
C GLU A 593 10.85 -17.90 15.47
N ARG A 594 12.08 -17.81 16.00
CA ARG A 594 12.66 -16.54 16.48
C ARG A 594 12.89 -15.56 15.34
N ALA A 595 13.34 -16.05 14.19
CA ALA A 595 13.48 -15.25 12.97
C ALA A 595 12.14 -14.68 12.53
N GLN A 596 11.09 -15.50 12.41
CA GLN A 596 9.74 -15.03 12.08
C GLN A 596 9.24 -13.98 13.09
N LYS A 597 9.43 -14.20 14.40
CA LYS A 597 9.07 -13.21 15.42
C LYS A 597 9.76 -11.86 15.20
N LYS A 598 11.03 -11.86 14.79
CA LYS A 598 11.77 -10.62 14.51
C LYS A 598 11.26 -9.92 13.25
N VAL A 599 10.88 -10.66 12.21
CA VAL A 599 10.23 -10.10 11.02
C VAL A 599 8.87 -9.50 11.38
N GLU A 600 8.07 -10.20 12.18
CA GLU A 600 6.77 -9.70 12.70
C GLU A 600 6.94 -8.40 13.49
N GLU A 601 7.90 -8.31 14.41
CA GLU A 601 8.19 -7.09 15.18
C GLU A 601 8.63 -5.92 14.28
N ASN A 602 9.45 -6.19 13.26
CA ASN A 602 9.87 -5.17 12.29
C ASN A 602 8.69 -4.68 11.44
N ASN A 603 7.90 -5.62 10.93
CA ASN A 603 6.69 -5.31 10.16
C ASN A 603 5.70 -4.51 11.02
N PHE A 604 5.51 -4.86 12.29
CA PHE A 604 4.68 -4.10 13.23
C PHE A 604 5.21 -2.67 13.44
N ALA A 605 6.53 -2.48 13.58
CA ALA A 605 7.11 -1.15 13.71
C ALA A 605 6.87 -0.28 12.45
N ILE A 606 7.03 -0.87 11.26
CA ILE A 606 6.71 -0.21 9.98
C ILE A 606 5.22 0.15 9.92
N ARG A 607 4.33 -0.80 10.27
CA ARG A 607 2.87 -0.58 10.31
C ARG A 607 2.50 0.55 11.26
N LYS A 608 3.08 0.56 12.46
CA LYS A 608 2.84 1.60 13.48
C LYS A 608 3.23 2.99 12.96
N ARG A 609 4.39 3.10 12.31
CA ARG A 609 4.84 4.38 11.74
C ARG A 609 3.92 4.85 10.61
N LEU A 610 3.51 3.96 9.70
CA LEU A 610 2.57 4.30 8.62
C LEU A 610 1.22 4.78 9.16
N LEU A 611 0.71 4.15 10.22
CA LEU A 611 -0.52 4.55 10.90
C LEU A 611 -0.42 5.98 11.47
N GLU A 612 0.76 6.42 11.91
CA GLU A 612 0.94 7.79 12.43
C GLU A 612 0.80 8.85 11.33
N TYR A 613 1.24 8.58 10.09
CA TYR A 613 0.99 9.45 8.94
C TYR A 613 -0.51 9.49 8.61
N ASP A 614 -1.14 8.32 8.54
CA ASP A 614 -2.56 8.21 8.18
C ASP A 614 -3.48 8.83 9.24
N ASN A 615 -3.10 8.80 10.52
CA ASN A 615 -3.83 9.49 11.59
C ASN A 615 -3.92 11.00 11.38
N VAL A 616 -2.91 11.64 10.76
CA VAL A 616 -2.94 13.06 10.42
C VAL A 616 -4.04 13.32 9.39
N MET A 617 -4.06 12.52 8.32
CA MET A 617 -5.08 12.59 7.28
C MET A 617 -6.48 12.29 7.81
N ASN A 618 -6.60 11.35 8.75
CA ASN A 618 -7.89 11.01 9.35
C ASN A 618 -8.47 12.15 10.19
N GLN A 619 -7.64 12.84 10.99
CA GLN A 619 -8.10 14.00 11.77
C GLN A 619 -8.62 15.12 10.86
N GLN A 620 -7.91 15.43 9.79
CA GLN A 620 -8.32 16.43 8.80
C GLN A 620 -9.63 16.04 8.12
N ARG A 621 -9.74 14.76 7.74
CA ARG A 621 -10.94 14.20 7.11
C ARG A 621 -12.16 14.23 8.02
N GLU A 622 -12.03 13.91 9.30
CA GLU A 622 -13.15 13.96 10.24
C GLU A 622 -13.77 15.36 10.26
N VAL A 623 -12.94 16.40 10.26
CA VAL A 623 -13.40 17.80 10.19
C VAL A 623 -14.13 18.08 8.88
N ILE A 624 -13.53 17.72 7.73
CA ILE A 624 -14.10 17.99 6.40
C ILE A 624 -15.38 17.20 6.16
N TYR A 625 -15.40 15.92 6.50
CA TYR A 625 -16.57 15.06 6.32
C TYR A 625 -17.69 15.45 7.27
N SER A 626 -17.37 15.92 8.49
CA SER A 626 -18.39 16.49 9.39
C SER A 626 -19.02 17.74 8.80
N LYS A 627 -18.22 18.70 8.31
CA LYS A 627 -18.71 19.92 7.65
C LYS A 627 -19.55 19.59 6.41
N ARG A 628 -19.06 18.67 5.57
CA ARG A 628 -19.77 18.21 4.38
C ARG A 628 -21.11 17.55 4.73
N ARG A 629 -21.12 16.68 5.74
CA ARG A 629 -22.34 16.01 6.22
C ARG A 629 -23.35 17.00 6.79
N GLN A 630 -22.90 18.01 7.52
CA GLN A 630 -23.74 19.11 7.99
C GLN A 630 -24.38 19.87 6.83
N ALA A 631 -23.61 20.21 5.79
CA ALA A 631 -24.15 20.86 4.59
C ALA A 631 -25.17 19.97 3.82
N LEU A 632 -24.93 18.66 3.77
CA LEU A 632 -25.81 17.70 3.10
C LEU A 632 -27.14 17.48 3.86
N MET A 633 -27.06 17.31 5.18
CA MET A 633 -28.22 16.99 6.04
C MET A 633 -28.97 18.23 6.53
N GLY A 634 -28.30 19.38 6.59
CA GLY A 634 -28.85 20.63 7.12
C GLY A 634 -30.04 21.16 6.33
N GLU A 635 -30.97 21.78 7.05
CA GLU A 635 -32.19 22.37 6.47
C GLU A 635 -31.90 23.69 5.74
N ARG A 636 -31.02 24.55 6.29
CA ARG A 636 -30.54 25.82 5.69
C ARG A 636 -29.10 26.10 6.13
N LEU A 637 -28.27 26.67 5.26
CA LEU A 637 -26.87 27.04 5.56
C LEU A 637 -26.70 28.55 5.75
N LYS A 638 -27.79 29.32 5.71
CA LYS A 638 -27.79 30.79 5.76
C LYS A 638 -27.00 31.35 6.95
N ASP A 639 -27.23 30.82 8.15
CA ASP A 639 -26.55 31.31 9.36
C ASP A 639 -25.05 31.02 9.31
N GLU A 640 -24.66 29.81 8.88
CA GLU A 640 -23.25 29.45 8.67
C GLU A 640 -22.57 30.35 7.64
N ILE A 641 -23.27 30.69 6.55
CA ILE A 641 -22.77 31.61 5.53
C ILE A 641 -22.57 33.00 6.11
N PHE A 642 -23.50 33.48 6.94
CA PHE A 642 -23.35 34.78 7.59
C PHE A 642 -22.20 34.82 8.59
N GLU A 643 -21.94 33.73 9.32
CA GLU A 643 -20.74 33.61 10.16
C GLU A 643 -19.46 33.64 9.30
N MET A 644 -19.45 32.97 8.14
CA MET A 644 -18.32 33.04 7.19
C MET A 644 -18.12 34.47 6.67
N VAL A 645 -19.19 35.18 6.33
CA VAL A 645 -19.15 36.58 5.88
C VAL A 645 -18.58 37.47 6.99
N ASP A 646 -19.06 37.32 8.22
CA ASP A 646 -18.62 38.15 9.35
C ASP A 646 -17.10 37.98 9.57
N LYS A 647 -16.57 36.74 9.54
CA LYS A 647 -15.13 36.46 9.65
C LYS A 647 -14.31 36.96 8.44
N SER A 648 -14.82 36.78 7.22
CA SER A 648 -14.12 37.19 6.00
C SER A 648 -14.04 38.73 5.89
N VAL A 649 -15.11 39.44 6.26
CA VAL A 649 -15.10 40.90 6.37
C VAL A 649 -14.14 41.36 7.46
N GLU A 650 -14.12 40.69 8.62
CA GLU A 650 -13.18 41.01 9.69
C GLU A 650 -11.72 40.96 9.22
N ASN A 651 -11.33 39.87 8.57
CA ASN A 651 -9.97 39.70 8.04
C ASN A 651 -9.64 40.74 6.96
N THR A 652 -10.60 41.01 6.06
CA THR A 652 -10.42 41.97 4.98
C THR A 652 -10.25 43.39 5.53
N VAL A 653 -11.12 43.83 6.44
CA VAL A 653 -11.03 45.17 7.04
C VAL A 653 -9.74 45.32 7.84
N ASN A 654 -9.33 44.33 8.63
CA ASN A 654 -8.09 44.41 9.41
C ASN A 654 -6.88 44.66 8.50
N LYS A 655 -6.76 43.88 7.42
CA LYS A 655 -5.65 43.99 6.46
C LYS A 655 -5.56 45.40 5.85
N TYR A 656 -6.65 45.87 5.25
CA TYR A 656 -6.63 47.15 4.52
C TYR A 656 -6.69 48.37 5.45
N TYR A 657 -7.22 48.23 6.66
CA TYR A 657 -7.22 49.31 7.66
C TYR A 657 -5.83 49.54 8.25
N GLU A 658 -5.04 48.48 8.51
CA GLU A 658 -3.64 48.61 8.91
C GLU A 658 -2.76 49.26 7.82
N GLU A 659 -3.03 48.94 6.55
CA GLU A 659 -2.33 49.49 5.38
C GLU A 659 -2.80 50.92 5.03
N GLY A 660 -3.97 51.35 5.51
CA GLY A 660 -4.58 52.64 5.18
C GLY A 660 -5.12 52.73 3.75
N ASP A 661 -5.33 51.59 3.09
CA ASP A 661 -5.72 51.49 1.69
C ASP A 661 -7.25 51.36 1.54
N VAL A 662 -7.90 52.52 1.38
CA VAL A 662 -9.36 52.63 1.23
C VAL A 662 -9.82 52.09 -0.13
N ASP A 663 -9.08 52.39 -1.19
CA ASP A 663 -9.46 52.00 -2.54
C ASP A 663 -9.36 50.49 -2.72
N GLY A 664 -8.28 49.87 -2.21
CA GLY A 664 -8.12 48.41 -2.19
C GLY A 664 -9.22 47.70 -1.39
N LEU A 665 -9.65 48.25 -0.25
CA LEU A 665 -10.79 47.72 0.50
C LEU A 665 -12.08 47.75 -0.33
N ILE A 666 -12.39 48.88 -0.98
CA ILE A 666 -13.60 49.02 -1.79
C ILE A 666 -13.59 48.03 -2.96
N GLU A 667 -12.45 47.90 -3.64
CA GLU A 667 -12.30 46.95 -4.75
C GLU A 667 -12.46 45.50 -4.31
N GLU A 668 -11.85 45.11 -3.18
CA GLU A 668 -11.97 43.75 -2.63
C GLU A 668 -13.42 43.41 -2.27
N ILE A 669 -14.11 44.32 -1.57
CA ILE A 669 -15.52 44.13 -1.19
C ILE A 669 -16.41 44.03 -2.43
N GLN A 670 -16.20 44.89 -3.43
CA GLN A 670 -16.96 44.82 -4.68
C GLN A 670 -16.68 43.51 -5.43
N ARG A 671 -15.43 43.05 -5.46
CA ARG A 671 -15.04 41.81 -6.15
C ARG A 671 -15.60 40.58 -5.46
N THR A 672 -15.67 40.57 -4.14
CA THR A 672 -16.07 39.39 -3.36
C THR A 672 -17.59 39.32 -3.16
N TYR A 673 -18.23 40.43 -2.79
CA TYR A 673 -19.65 40.46 -2.43
C TYR A 673 -20.56 41.07 -3.51
N LEU A 674 -19.99 41.64 -4.59
CA LEU A 674 -20.74 42.45 -5.58
C LEU A 674 -21.52 43.61 -4.96
N VAL A 675 -21.06 44.08 -3.80
CA VAL A 675 -21.61 45.21 -3.06
C VAL A 675 -20.71 46.42 -3.30
N ARG A 676 -21.32 47.58 -3.58
CA ARG A 676 -20.61 48.85 -3.63
C ARG A 676 -20.80 49.58 -2.32
N ILE A 677 -19.69 49.83 -1.64
CA ILE A 677 -19.65 50.71 -0.46
C ILE A 677 -19.13 52.07 -0.90
N ASN A 678 -19.79 53.14 -0.47
CA ASN A 678 -19.32 54.50 -0.68
C ASN A 678 -18.71 54.97 0.63
N VAL A 679 -17.39 54.86 0.76
CA VAL A 679 -16.65 55.32 1.93
C VAL A 679 -15.60 56.31 1.46
N THR A 680 -15.71 57.56 1.90
CA THR A 680 -14.66 58.57 1.65
C THR A 680 -13.47 58.37 2.60
N PRO A 681 -12.26 58.86 2.27
CA PRO A 681 -11.10 58.78 3.17
C PRO A 681 -11.35 59.41 4.56
N GLU A 682 -12.18 60.46 4.61
CA GLU A 682 -12.59 61.10 5.86
C GLU A 682 -13.54 60.21 6.68
N GLU A 683 -14.47 59.50 6.03
CA GLU A 683 -15.38 58.55 6.68
C GLU A 683 -14.67 57.27 7.12
N PHE A 684 -13.65 56.83 6.37
CA PHE A 684 -12.82 55.68 6.72
C PHE A 684 -12.14 55.86 8.09
N GLN A 685 -11.56 57.04 8.34
CA GLN A 685 -10.97 57.36 9.64
C GLN A 685 -12.02 57.58 10.74
N LYS A 686 -13.19 58.11 10.39
CA LYS A 686 -14.25 58.44 11.36
C LYS A 686 -15.01 57.21 11.86
N LEU A 687 -15.30 56.26 10.97
CA LEU A 687 -15.98 55.00 11.31
C LEU A 687 -15.06 54.07 12.09
N GLY A 688 -13.75 54.15 11.83
CA GLY A 688 -12.77 53.22 12.37
C GLY A 688 -13.02 51.78 11.93
N GLU A 689 -12.16 50.88 12.40
CA GLU A 689 -12.18 49.46 12.02
C GLU A 689 -13.54 48.79 12.32
N SER A 690 -14.09 48.99 13.52
CA SER A 690 -15.37 48.39 13.92
C SER A 690 -16.57 48.93 13.14
N GLY A 691 -16.61 50.23 12.85
CA GLY A 691 -17.70 50.84 12.09
C GLY A 691 -17.69 50.41 10.61
N LEU A 692 -16.50 50.23 10.03
CA LEU A 692 -16.35 49.69 8.67
C LEU A 692 -16.82 48.24 8.57
N LYS A 693 -16.45 47.39 9.54
CA LYS A 693 -16.93 46.00 9.63
C LYS A 693 -18.45 45.94 9.64
N GLU A 694 -19.09 46.71 10.51
CA GLU A 694 -20.55 46.71 10.65
C GLU A 694 -21.26 47.19 9.38
N LEU A 695 -20.74 48.24 8.73
CA LEU A 695 -21.28 48.75 7.46
C LEU A 695 -21.24 47.68 6.36
N ILE A 696 -20.09 47.04 6.17
CA ILE A 696 -19.89 46.05 5.11
C ILE A 696 -20.75 44.81 5.36
N ILE A 697 -20.80 44.31 6.61
CA ILE A 697 -21.61 43.16 7.00
C ILE A 697 -23.09 43.42 6.71
N ASN A 698 -23.60 44.60 7.09
CA ASN A 698 -24.99 44.96 6.87
C ASN A 698 -25.35 45.03 5.38
N GLU A 699 -24.50 45.64 4.55
CA GLU A 699 -24.72 45.71 3.11
C GLU A 699 -24.62 44.33 2.44
N ALA A 700 -23.67 43.49 2.86
CA ALA A 700 -23.56 42.11 2.38
C ALA A 700 -24.79 41.27 2.74
N LYS A 701 -25.26 41.34 4.00
CA LYS A 701 -26.50 40.67 4.45
C LYS A 701 -27.73 41.19 3.70
N ALA A 702 -27.82 42.50 3.48
CA ALA A 702 -28.91 43.10 2.70
C ALA A 702 -28.91 42.63 1.23
N TYR A 703 -27.74 42.56 0.59
CA TYR A 703 -27.61 42.03 -0.77
C TYR A 703 -28.03 40.55 -0.85
N TYR A 704 -27.56 39.74 0.09
CA TYR A 704 -27.95 38.34 0.18
C TYR A 704 -29.48 38.18 0.34
N ASN A 705 -30.11 38.96 1.23
CA ASN A 705 -31.56 38.87 1.46
C ASN A 705 -32.35 39.27 0.19
N ARG A 706 -31.95 40.33 -0.53
CA ARG A 706 -32.55 40.68 -1.83
C ARG A 706 -32.43 39.56 -2.86
N LYS A 707 -31.31 38.83 -2.81
CA LYS A 707 -31.05 37.69 -3.68
C LYS A 707 -31.96 36.50 -3.34
N GLU A 708 -32.14 36.21 -2.06
CA GLU A 708 -33.07 35.19 -1.57
C GLU A 708 -34.52 35.53 -1.94
N GLU A 709 -34.94 36.79 -1.82
CA GLU A 709 -36.26 37.25 -2.26
C GLU A 709 -36.47 37.04 -3.77
N LYS A 710 -35.44 37.26 -4.58
CA LYS A 710 -35.48 37.08 -6.03
C LYS A 710 -35.60 35.60 -6.45
N TYR A 711 -34.86 34.70 -5.81
CA TYR A 711 -34.80 33.28 -6.18
C TYR A 711 -35.78 32.39 -5.41
N GLY A 712 -36.29 32.87 -4.26
CA GLY A 712 -37.05 32.08 -3.31
C GLY A 712 -36.16 31.24 -2.39
N THR A 713 -36.65 30.99 -1.16
CA THR A 713 -35.91 30.30 -0.09
C THR A 713 -35.47 28.88 -0.47
N GLU A 714 -36.30 28.13 -1.21
CA GLU A 714 -35.97 26.73 -1.58
C GLU A 714 -34.81 26.66 -2.58
N LEU A 715 -34.86 27.47 -3.65
CA LEU A 715 -33.81 27.50 -4.67
C LEU A 715 -32.51 28.08 -4.08
N MET A 716 -32.60 29.11 -3.25
CA MET A 716 -31.44 29.65 -2.55
C MET A 716 -30.78 28.57 -1.67
N GLY A 717 -31.55 27.76 -0.95
CA GLY A 717 -31.02 26.64 -0.17
C GLY A 717 -30.33 25.57 -0.99
N LYS A 718 -30.86 25.26 -2.19
CA LYS A 718 -30.19 24.36 -3.12
C LYS A 718 -28.87 24.96 -3.63
N ILE A 719 -28.83 26.26 -3.90
CA ILE A 719 -27.61 26.97 -4.33
C ILE A 719 -26.56 26.98 -3.21
N GLU A 720 -26.96 27.30 -1.97
CA GLU A 720 -26.09 27.28 -0.80
C GLU A 720 -25.45 25.90 -0.63
N ARG A 721 -26.27 24.84 -0.59
CA ARG A 721 -25.80 23.46 -0.47
C ARG A 721 -24.88 23.07 -1.61
N PHE A 722 -25.27 23.40 -2.85
CA PHE A 722 -24.47 23.09 -4.02
C PHE A 722 -23.09 23.77 -3.98
N ALA A 723 -23.07 25.07 -3.64
CA ALA A 723 -21.84 25.84 -3.51
C ALA A 723 -20.93 25.23 -2.44
N THR A 724 -21.47 25.01 -1.24
CA THR A 724 -20.72 24.46 -0.11
C THR A 724 -20.17 23.07 -0.43
N LEU A 725 -20.99 22.15 -0.94
CA LEU A 725 -20.53 20.79 -1.25
C LEU A 725 -19.50 20.78 -2.39
N SER A 726 -19.75 21.49 -3.49
CA SER A 726 -18.85 21.48 -4.65
C SER A 726 -17.48 22.05 -4.31
N ILE A 727 -17.43 23.13 -3.51
CA ILE A 727 -16.19 23.79 -3.12
C ILE A 727 -15.43 22.97 -2.07
N ILE A 728 -16.14 22.35 -1.11
CA ILE A 728 -15.52 21.39 -0.19
C ILE A 728 -14.88 20.26 -1.00
N ASP A 729 -15.61 19.66 -1.93
CA ASP A 729 -15.13 18.51 -2.71
C ASP A 729 -13.94 18.87 -3.60
N GLU A 730 -13.95 20.05 -4.24
CA GLU A 730 -12.84 20.55 -5.04
C GLU A 730 -11.59 20.82 -4.19
N LYS A 731 -11.73 21.57 -3.09
CA LYS A 731 -10.60 21.92 -2.22
C LYS A 731 -10.03 20.72 -1.49
N TRP A 732 -10.89 19.80 -1.05
CA TRP A 732 -10.44 18.57 -0.43
C TRP A 732 -9.66 17.69 -1.42
N LYS A 733 -10.10 17.60 -2.68
CA LYS A 733 -9.40 16.86 -3.73
C LYS A 733 -8.01 17.46 -4.04
N GLU A 734 -7.89 18.79 -4.07
CA GLU A 734 -6.60 19.48 -4.19
C GLU A 734 -5.70 19.17 -2.99
N HIS A 735 -6.22 19.30 -1.77
CA HIS A 735 -5.50 19.01 -0.54
C HIS A 735 -5.02 17.55 -0.44
N LEU A 736 -5.84 16.58 -0.86
CA LEU A 736 -5.41 15.17 -0.92
C LEU A 736 -4.18 14.99 -1.81
N ARG A 737 -4.14 15.68 -2.96
CA ARG A 737 -2.99 15.63 -3.87
C ARG A 737 -1.75 16.27 -3.23
N GLU A 738 -1.89 17.45 -2.63
CA GLU A 738 -0.78 18.14 -1.96
C GLU A 738 -0.23 17.31 -0.78
N MET A 739 -1.09 16.60 -0.06
CA MET A 739 -0.69 15.72 1.04
C MET A 739 0.04 14.46 0.56
N ASP A 740 -0.31 13.92 -0.60
CA ASP A 740 0.42 12.83 -1.24
C ASP A 740 1.81 13.32 -1.69
N ASP A 741 1.88 14.46 -2.40
CA ASP A 741 3.14 15.09 -2.83
C ASP A 741 4.06 15.40 -1.63
N LEU A 742 3.49 15.92 -0.54
CA LEU A 742 4.23 16.21 0.70
C LEU A 742 4.80 14.92 1.30
N LYS A 743 4.02 13.85 1.33
CA LYS A 743 4.43 12.56 1.91
C LYS A 743 5.60 11.96 1.14
N GLU A 744 5.61 12.09 -0.19
CA GLU A 744 6.72 11.63 -1.04
C GLU A 744 7.97 12.49 -0.83
N GLY A 745 7.82 13.82 -0.84
CA GLY A 745 8.91 14.78 -0.70
C GLY A 745 9.62 14.75 0.65
N ILE A 746 8.95 14.29 1.71
CA ILE A 746 9.49 14.39 3.08
C ILE A 746 10.63 13.42 3.36
N ASN A 747 10.71 12.32 2.61
CA ASN A 747 11.81 11.36 2.73
C ASN A 747 13.16 12.01 2.34
N PHE A 748 13.17 12.96 1.41
CA PHE A 748 14.36 13.73 1.04
C PHE A 748 14.78 14.76 2.09
N ARG A 749 13.89 15.14 3.01
CA ARG A 749 14.20 16.07 4.11
C ARG A 749 14.83 15.37 5.33
N ALA A 750 14.80 14.03 5.38
CA ALA A 750 15.48 13.23 6.41
C ALA A 750 17.01 13.45 6.42
N TYR A 751 17.59 13.94 5.32
CA TYR A 751 18.99 14.34 5.23
C TYR A 751 19.36 15.50 6.18
N GLY A 752 18.37 16.27 6.66
CA GLY A 752 18.56 17.39 7.60
C GLY A 752 18.53 17.03 9.10
N GLN A 753 18.61 15.74 9.47
CA GLN A 753 18.55 15.24 10.87
C GLN A 753 17.26 15.59 11.66
N LYS A 754 16.19 16.02 10.99
CA LYS A 754 14.88 16.22 11.61
C LYS A 754 13.99 14.99 11.42
N ASP A 755 13.06 14.76 12.35
CA ASP A 755 12.08 13.67 12.24
C ASP A 755 11.06 13.96 11.12
N PRO A 756 11.02 13.16 10.04
CA PRO A 756 10.11 13.39 8.92
C PRO A 756 8.63 13.39 9.32
N LEU A 757 8.24 12.65 10.37
CA LEU A 757 6.83 12.61 10.79
C LEU A 757 6.39 13.92 11.44
N LEU A 758 7.27 14.57 12.21
CA LEU A 758 6.97 15.86 12.84
C LEU A 758 6.85 16.96 11.79
N GLU A 759 7.73 16.95 10.80
CA GLU A 759 7.65 17.87 9.66
C GLU A 759 6.37 17.61 8.85
N TYR A 760 5.99 16.35 8.61
CA TYR A 760 4.74 16.01 7.91
C TYR A 760 3.52 16.56 8.64
N LYS A 761 3.48 16.39 9.96
CA LYS A 761 2.40 16.91 10.81
C LYS A 761 2.33 18.44 10.77
N SER A 762 3.47 19.11 10.88
CA SER A 762 3.55 20.58 10.85
C SER A 762 3.11 21.14 9.51
N ASP A 763 3.72 20.68 8.42
CA ASP A 763 3.45 21.21 7.08
C ASP A 763 2.06 20.79 6.60
N GLY A 764 1.64 19.55 6.86
CA GLY A 764 0.28 19.10 6.57
C GLY A 764 -0.80 19.86 7.35
N PHE A 765 -0.51 20.30 8.58
CA PHE A 765 -1.42 21.17 9.33
C PHE A 765 -1.52 22.57 8.72
N LYS A 766 -0.41 23.16 8.26
CA LYS A 766 -0.42 24.47 7.58
C LYS A 766 -1.25 24.42 6.31
N LEU A 767 -0.99 23.44 5.42
CA LEU A 767 -1.76 23.22 4.19
C LEU A 767 -3.26 23.08 4.49
N PHE A 768 -3.60 22.34 5.56
CA PHE A 768 -4.99 22.16 5.95
C PHE A 768 -5.67 23.46 6.43
N VAL A 769 -4.97 24.29 7.21
CA VAL A 769 -5.49 25.60 7.65
C VAL A 769 -5.67 26.53 6.46
N GLU A 770 -4.68 26.60 5.56
CA GLU A 770 -4.76 27.40 4.32
C GLU A 770 -5.94 26.95 3.45
N MET A 771 -6.15 25.64 3.30
CA MET A 771 -7.31 25.09 2.61
C MET A 771 -8.62 25.52 3.28
N LEU A 772 -8.75 25.42 4.61
CA LEU A 772 -9.97 25.81 5.34
C LEU A 772 -10.30 27.30 5.22
N ASP A 773 -9.28 28.16 5.26
CA ASP A 773 -9.48 29.61 5.08
C ASP A 773 -9.93 29.90 3.64
N SER A 774 -9.28 29.29 2.64
CA SER A 774 -9.66 29.43 1.23
C SER A 774 -11.09 28.94 0.93
N LEU A 775 -11.54 27.90 1.65
CA LEU A 775 -12.85 27.29 1.46
C LEU A 775 -13.98 28.26 1.80
N SER A 776 -13.86 28.98 2.91
CA SER A 776 -14.88 29.97 3.32
C SER A 776 -15.02 31.09 2.30
N ASP A 777 -13.89 31.65 1.86
CA ASP A 777 -13.88 32.73 0.87
C ASP A 777 -14.43 32.29 -0.49
N ASN A 778 -14.12 31.07 -0.94
CA ASN A 778 -14.64 30.55 -2.20
C ASN A 778 -16.15 30.31 -2.13
N ILE A 779 -16.67 29.80 -1.00
CA ILE A 779 -18.11 29.62 -0.79
C ILE A 779 -18.83 30.97 -0.87
N ILE A 780 -18.33 31.98 -0.16
CA ILE A 780 -18.88 33.34 -0.20
C ILE A 780 -18.85 33.86 -1.65
N LYS A 781 -17.69 33.84 -2.31
CA LYS A 781 -17.55 34.33 -3.69
C LYS A 781 -18.53 33.65 -4.63
N PHE A 782 -18.69 32.34 -4.54
CA PHE A 782 -19.62 31.60 -5.38
C PHE A 782 -21.07 32.02 -5.11
N ILE A 783 -21.48 32.03 -3.84
CA ILE A 783 -22.85 32.36 -3.44
C ILE A 783 -23.21 33.78 -3.84
N PHE A 784 -22.32 34.76 -3.66
CA PHE A 784 -22.59 36.16 -4.02
C PHE A 784 -22.54 36.40 -5.53
N LYS A 785 -21.59 35.79 -6.25
CA LYS A 785 -21.45 35.97 -7.71
C LYS A 785 -22.46 35.18 -8.55
N PHE A 786 -23.06 34.13 -8.00
CA PHE A 786 -24.00 33.30 -8.75
C PHE A 786 -25.18 34.12 -9.28
N THR A 787 -25.29 34.29 -10.60
CA THR A 787 -26.41 35.00 -11.23
C THR A 787 -27.03 34.07 -12.26
N SER A 788 -28.30 33.69 -12.06
CA SER A 788 -29.03 32.92 -13.07
C SER A 788 -29.47 33.87 -14.20
N GLN A 789 -29.26 33.44 -15.44
CA GLN A 789 -30.03 33.95 -16.57
C GLN A 789 -31.43 33.33 -16.53
N ALA A 790 -32.45 34.17 -16.73
CA ALA A 790 -33.89 33.93 -16.91
C ALA A 790 -34.62 32.85 -16.04
N PRO A 791 -35.78 33.20 -15.43
CA PRO A 791 -36.51 32.31 -14.51
C PRO A 791 -37.18 31.08 -15.14
N GLU A 792 -37.32 30.99 -16.47
CA GLU A 792 -37.90 29.80 -17.13
C GLU A 792 -36.93 28.62 -17.25
N GLU A 793 -35.61 28.85 -17.22
CA GLU A 793 -34.60 27.79 -17.23
C GLU A 793 -34.11 27.40 -15.82
N ALA A 794 -34.42 28.20 -14.80
CA ALA A 794 -34.02 27.96 -13.41
C ALA A 794 -34.73 26.76 -12.75
N GLN A 795 -35.85 26.29 -13.30
CA GLN A 795 -36.43 24.99 -12.91
C GLN A 795 -35.56 23.81 -13.37
N ASN A 796 -34.65 24.05 -14.33
CA ASN A 796 -33.63 23.13 -14.80
C ASN A 796 -32.23 23.60 -14.39
N VAL A 797 -32.02 24.01 -13.12
CA VAL A 797 -30.69 23.80 -12.53
C VAL A 797 -30.45 22.30 -12.64
N ARG A 798 -29.69 21.91 -13.66
CA ARG A 798 -29.29 20.52 -13.88
C ARG A 798 -28.78 20.05 -12.53
N THR A 799 -29.55 19.18 -11.87
CA THR A 799 -29.03 18.23 -10.91
C THR A 799 -27.71 17.78 -11.49
N PRO A 800 -26.60 17.84 -10.73
CA PRO A 800 -25.28 17.60 -11.28
C PRO A 800 -25.36 16.37 -12.16
N THR A 801 -24.62 16.38 -13.28
CA THR A 801 -24.28 15.13 -13.94
C THR A 801 -23.79 14.24 -12.82
N GLN A 802 -24.65 13.31 -12.36
CA GLN A 802 -24.32 12.37 -11.32
C GLN A 802 -22.96 11.86 -11.75
N VAL A 803 -21.97 11.88 -10.86
CA VAL A 803 -20.68 11.32 -11.21
C VAL A 803 -21.01 9.92 -11.67
N ASN A 804 -20.96 9.71 -12.99
CA ASN A 804 -21.64 8.57 -13.57
C ASN A 804 -20.91 7.40 -12.95
N PRO A 805 -21.56 6.49 -12.18
CA PRO A 805 -20.83 5.47 -11.45
C PRO A 805 -19.92 4.66 -12.39
N SER A 806 -20.31 4.57 -13.67
CA SER A 806 -19.51 4.00 -14.77
C SER A 806 -18.18 4.70 -15.09
N ARG A 807 -17.97 5.95 -14.63
CA ARG A 807 -16.75 6.76 -14.82
C ARG A 807 -15.91 6.89 -13.54
N LEU A 808 -16.47 6.53 -12.37
CA LEU A 808 -15.71 6.47 -11.12
C LEU A 808 -14.89 5.17 -11.09
N ARG A 809 -13.65 5.26 -10.60
CA ARG A 809 -12.78 4.09 -10.47
C ARG A 809 -12.39 3.88 -9.03
N THR A 810 -12.55 2.64 -8.57
CA THR A 810 -12.21 2.19 -7.23
C THR A 810 -10.89 1.43 -7.27
N TYR A 811 -9.91 1.87 -6.50
CA TYR A 811 -8.58 1.29 -6.40
C TYR A 811 -8.36 0.70 -5.00
N HIS A 812 -7.57 -0.36 -4.95
CA HIS A 812 -7.07 -0.99 -3.74
C HIS A 812 -5.59 -1.32 -3.98
N GLU A 813 -4.67 -0.49 -3.47
CA GLU A 813 -3.23 -0.59 -3.71
C GLU A 813 -2.57 -1.78 -3.01
N SER A 814 -1.72 -2.55 -3.69
CA SER A 814 -0.94 -3.60 -3.02
C SER A 814 0.11 -2.97 -2.11
N SER A 815 0.33 -3.60 -0.95
CA SER A 815 1.37 -3.23 0.02
C SER A 815 2.80 -3.30 -0.53
N ALA A 816 2.98 -3.85 -1.74
CA ALA A 816 4.26 -3.95 -2.44
C ALA A 816 4.67 -2.66 -3.20
N GLY A 817 3.75 -1.72 -3.42
CA GLY A 817 4.00 -0.51 -4.23
C GLY A 817 4.45 0.74 -3.45
N MET A 818 4.36 0.73 -2.12
CA MET A 818 4.89 1.82 -1.30
C MET A 818 6.39 1.59 -1.14
N GLY A 819 7.22 2.33 -1.89
CA GLY A 819 8.68 2.20 -2.03
C GLY A 819 9.54 2.32 -0.76
N TYR A 820 9.16 1.65 0.33
CA TYR A 820 10.01 1.38 1.49
C TYR A 820 10.72 0.04 1.29
N VAL A 821 11.62 -0.02 0.31
CA VAL A 821 12.72 -0.99 0.37
C VAL A 821 13.66 -0.45 1.44
N GLY A 822 13.61 -1.03 2.64
CA GLY A 822 14.62 -0.81 3.65
C GLY A 822 15.97 -1.24 3.08
N GLY A 823 16.77 -0.29 2.61
CA GLY A 823 18.15 -0.55 2.25
C GLY A 823 18.88 -1.18 3.44
N PRO A 824 19.87 -2.06 3.21
CA PRO A 824 20.75 -2.48 4.30
C PRO A 824 21.39 -1.20 4.86
N GLN A 825 21.14 -0.91 6.14
CA GLN A 825 21.97 0.03 6.85
C GLN A 825 23.40 -0.49 6.78
N GLU A 826 24.24 0.17 5.99
CA GLU A 826 25.68 0.10 6.16
C GLU A 826 25.97 0.46 7.62
N GLY A 827 26.44 -0.54 8.36
CA GLY A 827 27.05 -0.31 9.66
C GLY A 827 28.32 0.49 9.48
N GLN A 828 28.20 1.82 9.45
CA GLN A 828 29.28 2.70 9.88
C GLN A 828 29.21 2.81 11.39
N GLY A 829 30.00 1.96 12.06
CA GLY A 829 30.43 2.26 13.40
C GLY A 829 31.24 3.55 13.38
N GLN A 830 30.84 4.53 14.18
CA GLN A 830 31.74 5.49 14.79
C GLN A 830 31.17 5.96 16.13
N ASP A 831 31.91 5.60 17.17
CA ASP A 831 32.02 6.21 18.50
C ASP A 831 30.82 7.02 19.01
N GLN A 832 29.98 6.37 19.82
CA GLN A 832 29.23 7.10 20.83
C GLN A 832 30.15 7.47 22.00
N ASN A 833 30.56 8.73 22.01
CA ASN A 833 30.95 9.46 23.22
C ASN A 833 29.71 9.58 24.13
N VAL A 834 29.47 8.56 24.95
CA VAL A 834 28.50 8.61 26.05
C VAL A 834 29.14 9.37 27.22
N LYS A 835 28.54 10.51 27.61
CA LYS A 835 28.82 11.14 28.91
C LYS A 835 28.55 10.10 30.01
N GLN A 836 29.62 9.70 30.70
CA GLN A 836 29.61 8.74 31.80
C GLN A 836 28.75 9.24 32.95
N GLN A 837 27.73 8.47 33.32
CA GLN A 837 27.27 8.44 34.73
C GLN A 837 28.18 7.47 35.49
N PRO A 838 28.61 7.79 36.73
CA PRO A 838 29.55 6.95 37.46
C PRO A 838 28.88 5.62 37.82
N VAL A 839 29.36 4.54 37.19
CA VAL A 839 29.08 3.17 37.58
C VAL A 839 29.71 2.94 38.96
N HIS A 840 28.88 2.60 39.95
CA HIS A 840 29.37 2.13 41.24
C HIS A 840 30.09 0.80 41.02
N VAL A 841 31.42 0.83 41.03
CA VAL A 841 32.27 -0.37 40.97
C VAL A 841 32.18 -1.03 42.35
N GLY A 842 31.58 -2.22 42.42
CA GLY A 842 31.71 -3.09 43.59
C GLY A 842 33.17 -3.48 43.80
N ASP A 843 33.60 -3.54 45.06
CA ASP A 843 35.01 -3.65 45.47
C ASP A 843 35.75 -4.81 44.76
N LYS A 844 36.85 -4.47 44.08
CA LYS A 844 37.79 -5.47 43.54
C LYS A 844 38.52 -6.14 44.70
N ILE A 845 38.36 -7.46 44.84
CA ILE A 845 39.12 -8.30 45.79
C ILE A 845 40.62 -8.06 45.61
N GLY A 846 41.25 -7.46 46.61
CA GLY A 846 42.67 -7.19 46.65
C GLY A 846 43.49 -8.46 46.85
N ARG A 847 44.78 -8.42 46.47
CA ARG A 847 45.70 -9.58 46.56
C ARG A 847 45.76 -10.24 47.94
N ASN A 848 45.50 -9.49 49.02
CA ASN A 848 45.54 -9.98 50.40
C ASN A 848 44.15 -10.32 50.98
N ASP A 849 43.08 -10.13 50.22
CA ASP A 849 41.71 -10.41 50.67
C ASP A 849 41.39 -11.90 50.56
N PRO A 850 40.39 -12.40 51.30
CA PRO A 850 39.96 -13.79 51.22
C PRO A 850 39.56 -14.16 49.79
N CYS A 851 40.02 -15.31 49.30
CA CYS A 851 39.71 -15.78 47.96
C CYS A 851 38.23 -16.19 47.87
N TYR A 852 37.56 -15.81 46.78
CA TYR A 852 36.12 -16.06 46.57
C TYR A 852 35.72 -17.53 46.45
N CYS A 853 36.68 -18.45 46.33
CA CYS A 853 36.42 -19.89 46.23
C CYS A 853 36.11 -20.57 47.58
N GLY A 854 36.00 -19.81 48.67
CA GLY A 854 35.68 -20.33 50.00
C GLY A 854 36.85 -21.06 50.69
N SER A 855 38.06 -21.04 50.13
CA SER A 855 39.19 -21.85 50.62
C SER A 855 39.87 -21.30 51.90
N GLY A 856 39.38 -20.20 52.48
CA GLY A 856 39.96 -19.52 53.65
C GLY A 856 41.34 -18.87 53.44
N LYS A 857 41.91 -18.90 52.22
CA LYS A 857 43.25 -18.37 51.90
C LYS A 857 43.14 -17.00 51.21
N LYS A 858 44.20 -16.17 51.35
CA LYS A 858 44.31 -14.88 50.63
C LYS A 858 44.40 -15.10 49.11
N PHE A 859 43.77 -14.24 48.31
CA PHE A 859 43.62 -14.38 46.86
C PHE A 859 44.94 -14.68 46.13
N LYS A 860 46.03 -13.97 46.45
CA LYS A 860 47.37 -14.19 45.85
C LYS A 860 47.96 -15.60 46.06
N ASN A 861 47.52 -16.31 47.10
CA ASN A 861 48.01 -17.64 47.45
C ASN A 861 47.07 -18.76 46.97
N CYS A 862 45.98 -18.40 46.28
CA CYS A 862 45.02 -19.32 45.70
C CYS A 862 44.87 -18.99 44.20
N HIS A 863 43.73 -18.42 43.79
CA HIS A 863 43.45 -18.13 42.38
C HIS A 863 44.33 -17.03 41.77
N GLY A 864 45.07 -16.26 42.59
CA GLY A 864 46.05 -15.27 42.13
C GLY A 864 47.46 -15.81 41.89
N ARG A 865 47.67 -17.13 41.96
CA ARG A 865 48.99 -17.78 41.83
C ARG A 865 49.18 -18.31 40.40
N GLN A 866 49.66 -17.47 39.47
CA GLN A 866 50.23 -17.92 38.21
C GLN A 866 51.76 -17.85 38.29
N SER A 867 52.39 -19.02 38.32
CA SER A 867 53.84 -19.23 38.43
C SER A 867 54.53 -19.11 37.07
N LYS A 868 55.43 -18.12 36.97
CA LYS A 868 56.58 -18.12 36.07
C LYS A 868 57.65 -19.05 36.64
N GLU A 869 57.86 -20.21 36.02
CA GLU A 869 59.10 -21.03 36.02
C GLU A 869 58.95 -22.04 34.86
N ALA A 870 59.51 -21.69 33.69
CA ALA A 870 60.68 -22.33 33.04
C ALA A 870 60.28 -23.56 32.18
N ILE A 871 60.30 -23.47 30.84
CA ILE A 871 61.48 -23.77 29.99
C ILE A 871 62.39 -24.84 30.62
N LYS A 872 62.10 -26.09 30.28
CA LYS A 872 63.05 -27.06 29.72
C LYS A 872 62.31 -28.05 28.84
#